data_AF-A0A938UZL9-F1
#
_entry.id   AF-A0A938UZL9-F1
#
_cell.length_a   1.000
_cell.length_b   1.000
_cell.length_c   1.000
_cell.angle_alpha   90.00
_cell.angle_beta   90.00
_cell.angle_gamma   90.00
#
_symmetry.space_group_name_H-M   'P 1'
#
loop_
_entity.id
_entity.type
_entity.pdbx_description
1 polymer ?
#
loop_
_entity_poly.entity_id
_entity_poly.type
_entity_poly.pdbx_seq_one_letter_code
_entity_poly.pdbx_strand_id
1 'polypeptide(L)'
;MSRASHYLNPNAKGGAHADVLAISPEMLAAELSGLPGRNGQSLSRGVAERAADAVGQRFLLKRGKIEDFEMQVVGSSVNKLPRALVSYAFGPFGYNLAPTVEKVLVDSHEACREIPYFGFGERSRVLAPDILAWLGGTVARGRLPGPLAPPEDDLFLSFVDEVGGDHLRMSLYDVLSGDPYFKGKVGSYDELVDYQRFVRRNPLTRNMEELLSSFFQAPITVGVRDTVRWALGSRHPDIGWDKARETIFRCFDQHGEESFLPVEVCYYAVDQGLSATDLAGLLEHNERVVTGFAADLEGALAGKGFLNVERPVLVRLARQVLDFHHGYPLFELEPYQGVLSISTLKLAVRIATAFGLLFSKLPLRERENNNLHSLERRPGEVLSFLTSLDQEERTLLLQALEVSLRRYVQGKGMPAAGGGRLRFRRVPRTFFSFQERADHPCRVKGTVEDMFTLEKLHEPPCRDLLTSLPELAEKLTVFFTLVHRYYKDTSFVPDLRPSNAGRDILLLGIWGYVSENLLITLWRDGKGERHADLSFVDNKDQFKEYRRSEDRRAPLGVAKHALRLTGSLVEPAMLRSIGLFAELAEANSRGSAPSRLPVADKFAAKGLDILQEVIHSGIEQFFDNSKSTIEDVVDDFFAGVQKVIGPKG
;
A
#
# COMPACT_ATOMS: atom_id res chain seq x y z
N MET A 1 20.94 -4.58 10.37
CA MET A 1 19.73 -5.05 9.66
C MET A 1 20.05 -5.55 8.26
N SER A 2 20.43 -4.69 7.31
CA SER A 2 20.80 -5.09 5.93
C SER A 2 21.58 -6.41 5.81
N ARG A 3 22.75 -6.46 6.44
CA ARG A 3 23.65 -7.63 6.38
C ARG A 3 23.10 -8.88 7.06
N ALA A 4 22.11 -8.73 7.93
CA ALA A 4 21.50 -9.82 8.67
C ALA A 4 20.19 -10.30 8.04
N SER A 5 19.79 -9.77 6.89
CA SER A 5 18.53 -10.10 6.23
C SER A 5 18.77 -10.84 4.91
N HIS A 6 17.93 -11.84 4.62
CA HIS A 6 18.01 -12.65 3.41
C HIS A 6 16.61 -12.92 2.84
N TYR A 7 16.51 -13.18 1.54
CA TYR A 7 15.22 -13.48 0.91
C TYR A 7 14.56 -14.70 1.54
N LEU A 8 13.28 -14.56 1.87
CA LEU A 8 12.48 -15.68 2.39
C LEU A 8 12.43 -16.85 1.40
N ASN A 9 12.43 -16.55 0.09
CA ASN A 9 12.62 -17.52 -0.97
C ASN A 9 13.81 -17.10 -1.87
N PRO A 10 14.91 -17.85 -1.92
CA PRO A 10 16.08 -17.53 -2.75
C PRO A 10 15.76 -17.45 -4.25
N ASN A 11 14.72 -18.15 -4.70
CA ASN A 11 14.32 -18.26 -6.10
C ASN A 11 13.21 -17.28 -6.50
N ALA A 12 12.56 -16.63 -5.53
CA ALA A 12 11.49 -15.65 -5.77
C ALA A 12 11.82 -14.36 -5.01
N LYS A 13 12.26 -13.33 -5.75
CA LYS A 13 12.58 -12.01 -5.19
C LYS A 13 11.32 -11.20 -4.86
N GLY A 14 10.45 -11.68 -3.97
CA GLY A 14 9.32 -10.93 -3.39
C GLY A 14 8.34 -10.25 -4.36
N GLY A 15 7.35 -9.54 -3.81
CA GLY A 15 6.24 -8.91 -4.55
C GLY A 15 6.66 -7.77 -5.50
N ALA A 16 5.70 -7.19 -6.23
CA ALA A 16 5.97 -6.18 -7.26
C ALA A 16 6.57 -4.87 -6.71
N HIS A 17 6.38 -4.56 -5.42
CA HIS A 17 6.75 -3.27 -4.82
C HIS A 17 7.81 -3.37 -3.72
N ALA A 18 7.91 -4.51 -3.03
CA ALA A 18 8.88 -4.71 -1.95
C ALA A 18 9.49 -6.12 -1.97
N ASP A 19 10.76 -6.20 -1.56
CA ASP A 19 11.41 -7.44 -1.17
C ASP A 19 10.96 -7.83 0.24
N VAL A 20 10.65 -9.11 0.46
CA VAL A 20 10.34 -9.65 1.79
C VAL A 20 11.51 -10.50 2.27
N LEU A 21 12.11 -10.08 3.38
CA LEU A 21 13.35 -10.63 3.90
C LEU A 21 13.13 -11.22 5.30
N ALA A 22 13.64 -12.43 5.51
CA ALA A 22 13.82 -13.00 6.84
C ALA A 22 15.05 -12.37 7.52
N ILE A 23 15.01 -12.24 8.84
CA ILE A 23 16.11 -11.72 9.65
C ILE A 23 16.82 -12.92 10.30
N SER A 24 18.11 -13.12 10.00
CA SER A 24 18.96 -14.13 10.64
C SER A 24 19.36 -13.65 12.04
N PRO A 25 18.94 -14.35 13.12
CA PRO A 25 19.36 -13.98 14.48
C PRO A 25 20.88 -14.05 14.66
N GLU A 26 21.53 -15.05 14.06
CA GLU A 26 22.97 -15.26 14.16
C GLU A 26 23.76 -14.08 13.55
N MET A 27 23.41 -13.70 12.31
CA MET A 27 24.07 -12.59 11.63
C MET A 27 23.74 -11.26 12.31
N LEU A 28 22.51 -11.08 12.80
CA LEU A 28 22.13 -9.88 13.52
C LEU A 28 22.90 -9.76 14.84
N ALA A 29 23.05 -10.84 15.60
CA ALA A 29 23.83 -10.87 16.84
C ALA A 29 25.31 -10.53 16.59
N ALA A 30 25.89 -11.04 15.51
CA ALA A 30 27.26 -10.72 15.10
C ALA A 30 27.43 -9.22 14.78
N GLU A 31 26.52 -8.65 14.00
CA GLU A 31 26.51 -7.22 13.69
C GLU A 31 26.32 -6.36 14.94
N LEU A 32 25.36 -6.70 15.82
CA LEU A 32 25.12 -5.97 17.06
C LEU A 32 26.32 -6.00 18.02
N SER A 33 27.03 -7.13 18.08
CA SER A 33 28.23 -7.27 18.92
C SER A 33 29.41 -6.44 18.39
N GLY A 34 29.45 -6.19 17.08
CA GLY A 34 30.47 -5.36 16.43
C GLY A 34 30.24 -3.86 16.57
N LEU A 35 29.04 -3.41 16.99
CA LEU A 35 28.73 -2.00 17.16
C LEU A 35 29.28 -1.46 18.50
N PRO A 36 29.95 -0.29 18.49
CA PRO A 36 30.42 0.34 19.73
C PRO A 36 29.22 0.92 20.52
N GLY A 37 29.12 0.59 21.81
CA GLY A 37 28.17 1.23 22.73
C GLY A 37 28.60 2.66 23.08
N ARG A 38 27.76 3.41 23.83
CA ARG A 38 28.04 4.81 24.22
C ARG A 38 29.36 5.01 24.99
N ASN A 39 29.79 3.99 25.73
CA ASN A 39 31.03 4.02 26.50
C ASN A 39 32.21 3.35 25.75
N GLY A 40 32.08 3.09 24.45
CA GLY A 40 33.05 2.35 23.65
C GLY A 40 33.11 0.84 23.93
N GLN A 41 32.35 0.34 24.91
CA GLN A 41 32.24 -1.09 25.19
C GLN A 41 31.32 -1.76 24.16
N SER A 42 31.78 -2.88 23.61
CA SER A 42 30.98 -3.75 22.74
C SER A 42 29.87 -4.45 23.52
N LEU A 43 28.77 -4.72 22.83
CA LEU A 43 27.67 -5.50 23.39
C LEU A 43 28.14 -6.93 23.69
N SER A 44 27.85 -7.45 24.88
CA SER A 44 28.16 -8.86 25.18
C SER A 44 27.39 -9.79 24.25
N ARG A 45 28.04 -10.87 23.81
CA ARG A 45 27.47 -11.84 22.86
C ARG A 45 26.09 -12.35 23.29
N GLY A 46 25.92 -12.74 24.55
CA GLY A 46 24.63 -13.25 25.04
C GLY A 46 23.51 -12.20 25.10
N VAL A 47 23.83 -10.91 25.22
CA VAL A 47 22.83 -9.84 25.07
C VAL A 47 22.48 -9.64 23.60
N ALA A 48 23.48 -9.66 22.71
CA ALA A 48 23.28 -9.54 21.27
C ALA A 48 22.43 -10.69 20.71
N GLU A 49 22.70 -11.93 21.13
CA GLU A 49 21.93 -13.13 20.75
C GLU A 49 20.46 -13.00 21.18
N ARG A 50 20.19 -12.67 22.46
CA ARG A 50 18.80 -12.46 22.92
C ARG A 50 18.09 -11.33 22.18
N ALA A 51 18.79 -10.24 21.87
CA ALA A 51 18.21 -9.13 21.13
C ALA A 51 17.87 -9.53 19.69
N ALA A 52 18.77 -10.26 19.05
CA ALA A 52 18.62 -10.74 17.70
C ALA A 52 17.52 -11.80 17.59
N ASP A 53 17.42 -12.72 18.54
CA ASP A 53 16.36 -13.72 18.62
C ASP A 53 14.99 -13.07 18.78
N ALA A 54 14.85 -12.09 19.69
CA ALA A 54 13.60 -11.39 19.92
C ALA A 54 13.05 -10.71 18.65
N VAL A 55 13.94 -10.18 17.80
CA VAL A 55 13.57 -9.54 16.53
C VAL A 55 13.37 -10.58 15.43
N GLY A 56 14.34 -11.48 15.22
CA GLY A 56 14.35 -12.42 14.10
C GLY A 56 13.29 -13.52 14.18
N GLN A 57 12.85 -13.89 15.38
CA GLN A 57 11.76 -14.85 15.58
C GLN A 57 10.37 -14.23 15.39
N ARG A 58 10.27 -12.89 15.46
CA ARG A 58 8.99 -12.18 15.46
C ARG A 58 8.71 -11.42 14.18
N PHE A 59 9.72 -10.82 13.56
CA PHE A 59 9.53 -9.87 12.46
C PHE A 59 10.17 -10.32 11.15
N LEU A 60 9.55 -9.91 10.05
CA LEU A 60 10.12 -9.87 8.70
C LEU A 60 10.47 -8.43 8.35
N LEU A 61 11.51 -8.26 7.54
CA LEU A 61 11.87 -6.96 6.97
C LEU A 61 11.35 -6.87 5.54
N LYS A 62 10.44 -5.94 5.26
CA LYS A 62 10.08 -5.54 3.91
C LYS A 62 10.93 -4.36 3.48
N ARG A 63 11.46 -4.39 2.26
CA ARG A 63 12.28 -3.32 1.66
C ARG A 63 11.69 -2.89 0.32
N GLY A 64 11.41 -1.61 0.16
CA GLY A 64 10.94 -1.04 -1.11
C GLY A 64 11.95 -1.24 -2.24
N LYS A 65 11.47 -1.69 -3.40
CA LYS A 65 12.30 -1.86 -4.60
C LYS A 65 12.52 -0.51 -5.28
N ILE A 66 13.78 -0.13 -5.50
CA ILE A 66 14.15 1.17 -6.09
C ILE A 66 14.76 1.10 -7.49
N GLU A 67 15.25 -0.08 -7.90
CA GLU A 67 16.03 -0.24 -9.13
C GLU A 67 15.14 -0.69 -10.30
N ASP A 68 14.77 -1.97 -10.34
CA ASP A 68 14.06 -2.58 -11.45
C ASP A 68 12.61 -2.94 -11.10
N PHE A 69 11.75 -2.83 -12.12
CA PHE A 69 10.42 -3.38 -12.16
C PHE A 69 10.46 -4.65 -13.02
N GLU A 70 10.03 -5.75 -12.44
CA GLU A 70 9.99 -7.04 -13.11
C GLU A 70 8.57 -7.25 -13.66
N MET A 71 8.44 -7.32 -14.98
CA MET A 71 7.16 -7.59 -15.65
C MET A 71 7.32 -8.53 -16.83
N GLN A 72 6.31 -9.38 -17.04
CA GLN A 72 6.23 -10.25 -18.19
C GLN A 72 5.38 -9.54 -19.27
N VAL A 73 6.04 -8.90 -20.23
CA VAL A 73 5.35 -8.06 -21.24
C VAL A 73 4.93 -8.89 -22.45
N VAL A 74 5.74 -9.86 -22.89
CA VAL A 74 5.46 -10.81 -23.98
C VAL A 74 6.34 -12.05 -23.80
N GLY A 75 5.78 -13.26 -23.99
CA GLY A 75 6.51 -14.54 -23.86
C GLY A 75 6.64 -15.05 -22.42
N SER A 76 7.40 -16.13 -22.20
CA SER A 76 7.58 -16.76 -20.88
C SER A 76 8.67 -16.12 -20.00
N SER A 77 9.41 -15.12 -20.50
CA SER A 77 10.52 -14.49 -19.78
C SER A 77 10.12 -13.21 -19.05
N VAL A 78 10.59 -13.08 -17.81
CA VAL A 78 10.47 -11.86 -17.00
C VAL A 78 11.40 -10.79 -17.58
N ASN A 79 10.85 -9.63 -17.95
CA ASN A 79 11.62 -8.48 -18.41
C ASN A 79 11.92 -7.57 -17.21
N LYS A 80 13.16 -7.10 -17.11
CA LYS A 80 13.59 -6.12 -16.12
C LYS A 80 13.60 -4.74 -16.75
N LEU A 81 12.73 -3.86 -16.28
CA LEU A 81 12.62 -2.48 -16.73
C LEU A 81 13.02 -1.54 -15.59
N PRO A 82 13.89 -0.55 -15.82
CA PRO A 82 14.23 0.41 -14.77
C PRO A 82 12.98 1.10 -14.21
N ARG A 83 12.82 1.19 -12.89
CA ARG A 83 11.65 1.85 -12.27
C ARG A 83 11.54 3.32 -12.63
N ALA A 84 12.67 4.00 -12.82
CA ALA A 84 12.69 5.38 -13.32
C ALA A 84 12.07 5.48 -14.72
N LEU A 85 12.31 4.48 -15.60
CA LEU A 85 11.70 4.42 -16.92
C LEU A 85 10.19 4.21 -16.82
N VAL A 86 9.76 3.24 -16.02
CA VAL A 86 8.33 2.92 -15.87
C VAL A 86 7.59 4.12 -15.25
N SER A 87 8.16 4.74 -14.23
CA SER A 87 7.62 5.97 -13.65
C SER A 87 7.55 7.09 -14.69
N TYR A 88 8.57 7.26 -15.54
CA TYR A 88 8.56 8.26 -16.62
C TYR A 88 7.53 7.98 -17.73
N ALA A 89 7.45 6.73 -18.18
CA ALA A 89 6.60 6.31 -19.29
C ALA A 89 5.12 6.31 -18.89
N PHE A 90 4.81 5.74 -17.73
CA PHE A 90 3.45 5.65 -17.23
C PHE A 90 3.05 6.90 -16.45
N GLY A 91 4.00 7.72 -16.01
CA GLY A 91 3.71 8.94 -15.27
C GLY A 91 2.72 8.67 -14.13
N PRO A 92 1.59 9.40 -14.07
CA PRO A 92 0.55 9.19 -13.06
C PRO A 92 -0.34 7.94 -13.28
N PHE A 93 -0.19 7.24 -14.42
CA PHE A 93 -0.85 5.96 -14.69
C PHE A 93 -0.14 4.79 -14.00
N GLY A 94 1.16 4.92 -13.76
CA GLY A 94 1.91 4.04 -12.90
C GLY A 94 1.84 4.61 -11.51
N TYR A 95 1.44 3.81 -10.51
CA TYR A 95 1.79 4.10 -9.12
C TYR A 95 3.22 4.65 -9.08
N ASN A 96 3.52 5.74 -8.35
CA ASN A 96 4.91 6.18 -8.22
C ASN A 96 5.73 4.98 -7.73
N LEU A 97 6.49 4.35 -8.64
CA LEU A 97 7.01 2.99 -8.41
C LEU A 97 8.27 3.01 -7.56
N ALA A 98 8.87 4.19 -7.41
CA ALA A 98 10.00 4.42 -6.53
C ALA A 98 9.54 5.12 -5.24
N PRO A 99 10.12 4.77 -4.08
CA PRO A 99 9.72 5.30 -2.78
C PRO A 99 10.09 6.79 -2.65
N THR A 100 9.12 7.67 -2.88
CA THR A 100 9.16 9.09 -2.50
C THR A 100 8.58 9.29 -1.09
N VAL A 101 8.85 10.44 -0.47
CA VAL A 101 8.19 10.85 0.77
C VAL A 101 6.66 10.76 0.61
N GLU A 102 6.15 11.26 -0.51
CA GLU A 102 4.72 11.29 -0.82
C GLU A 102 4.13 9.88 -0.99
N LYS A 103 4.84 8.96 -1.66
CA LYS A 103 4.40 7.56 -1.80
C LYS A 103 4.43 6.85 -0.46
N VAL A 104 5.46 7.07 0.35
CA VAL A 104 5.53 6.48 1.70
C VAL A 104 4.39 6.95 2.58
N LEU A 105 4.00 8.23 2.50
CA LEU A 105 2.84 8.75 3.23
C LEU A 105 1.54 8.11 2.73
N VAL A 106 1.33 8.00 1.41
CA VAL A 106 0.17 7.29 0.84
C VAL A 106 0.11 5.85 1.34
N ASP A 107 1.22 5.11 1.28
CA ASP A 107 1.29 3.71 1.71
C ASP A 107 1.05 3.57 3.22
N SER A 108 1.50 4.56 3.99
CA SER A 108 1.27 4.60 5.43
C SER A 108 -0.19 4.92 5.75
N HIS A 109 -0.84 5.83 5.02
CA HIS A 109 -2.27 6.08 5.16
C HIS A 109 -3.07 4.82 4.82
N GLU A 110 -2.74 4.15 3.72
CA GLU A 110 -3.37 2.88 3.33
C GLU A 110 -3.22 1.83 4.44
N ALA A 111 -1.99 1.53 4.86
CA ALA A 111 -1.73 0.57 5.92
C ALA A 111 -2.44 0.90 7.25
N CYS A 112 -2.41 2.18 7.68
CA CYS A 112 -3.06 2.62 8.90
C CYS A 112 -4.58 2.52 8.85
N ARG A 113 -5.20 2.81 7.69
CA ARG A 113 -6.67 2.84 7.52
C ARG A 113 -7.30 1.49 7.80
N GLU A 114 -6.56 0.41 7.62
CA GLU A 114 -7.02 -0.95 7.87
C GLU A 114 -7.02 -1.34 9.36
N ILE A 115 -6.16 -0.72 10.17
CA ILE A 115 -6.00 -1.05 11.61
C ILE A 115 -7.31 -0.89 12.40
N PRO A 116 -8.12 0.17 12.24
CA PRO A 116 -9.41 0.30 12.90
C PRO A 116 -10.44 -0.79 12.55
N TYR A 117 -10.25 -1.54 11.46
CA TYR A 117 -11.18 -2.56 11.00
C TYR A 117 -10.65 -3.96 11.29
N PHE A 118 -9.44 -4.26 10.82
CA PHE A 118 -8.88 -5.61 10.86
C PHE A 118 -7.99 -5.86 12.09
N GLY A 119 -7.52 -4.83 12.79
CA GLY A 119 -6.83 -4.96 14.06
C GLY A 119 -7.79 -5.08 15.25
N PHE A 120 -7.40 -5.83 16.29
CA PHE A 120 -8.10 -5.86 17.58
C PHE A 120 -7.22 -6.38 18.73
N GLY A 121 -7.64 -6.11 19.96
CA GLY A 121 -7.04 -6.64 21.17
C GLY A 121 -6.01 -5.70 21.77
N GLU A 122 -5.18 -6.22 22.66
CA GLU A 122 -4.18 -5.46 23.42
C GLU A 122 -3.19 -4.69 22.54
N ARG A 123 -2.58 -3.64 23.10
CA ARG A 123 -1.75 -2.67 22.36
C ARG A 123 -0.64 -3.35 21.55
N SER A 124 -0.01 -4.39 22.09
CA SER A 124 1.04 -5.17 21.41
C SER A 124 0.57 -6.07 20.26
N ARG A 125 -0.75 -6.28 20.10
CA ARG A 125 -1.38 -7.00 18.98
C ARG A 125 -1.86 -6.07 17.87
N VAL A 126 -1.86 -4.76 18.12
CA VAL A 126 -2.34 -3.73 17.18
C VAL A 126 -1.19 -2.84 16.71
N LEU A 127 -0.23 -2.57 17.59
CA LEU A 127 0.89 -1.68 17.34
C LEU A 127 2.21 -2.44 17.43
N ALA A 128 3.15 -2.08 16.55
CA ALA A 128 4.48 -2.66 16.55
C ALA A 128 5.44 -1.88 17.48
N PRO A 129 6.47 -2.55 18.02
CA PRO A 129 7.58 -1.90 18.70
C PRO A 129 8.44 -1.05 17.74
N ASP A 130 9.06 0.02 18.22
CA ASP A 130 10.14 0.71 17.51
C ASP A 130 11.42 -0.13 17.58
N ILE A 131 11.56 -1.04 16.62
CA ILE A 131 12.65 -2.03 16.56
C ILE A 131 14.01 -1.34 16.45
N LEU A 132 14.13 -0.27 15.66
CA LEU A 132 15.42 0.41 15.50
C LEU A 132 15.83 1.15 16.77
N ALA A 133 14.90 1.86 17.43
CA ALA A 133 15.18 2.50 18.71
C ALA A 133 15.48 1.48 19.82
N TRP A 134 14.77 0.35 19.85
CA TRP A 134 15.00 -0.71 20.84
C TRP A 134 16.37 -1.37 20.66
N LEU A 135 16.77 -1.69 19.43
CA LEU A 135 18.11 -2.20 19.12
C LEU A 135 19.20 -1.15 19.41
N GLY A 136 18.99 0.11 19.00
CA GLY A 136 19.90 1.21 19.29
C GLY A 136 20.08 1.44 20.80
N GLY A 137 19.00 1.36 21.56
CA GLY A 137 19.00 1.41 23.03
C GLY A 137 19.75 0.23 23.66
N THR A 138 19.62 -0.96 23.09
CA THR A 138 20.36 -2.16 23.51
C THR A 138 21.86 -1.97 23.36
N VAL A 139 22.31 -1.53 22.18
CA VAL A 139 23.73 -1.24 21.88
C VAL A 139 24.24 -0.12 22.78
N ALA A 140 23.50 0.99 22.88
CA ALA A 140 23.91 2.15 23.66
C ALA A 140 24.08 1.85 25.16
N ARG A 141 23.23 0.99 25.73
CA ARG A 141 23.22 0.64 27.17
C ARG A 141 24.04 -0.60 27.51
N GLY A 142 24.47 -1.38 26.51
CA GLY A 142 25.14 -2.67 26.73
C GLY A 142 24.25 -3.77 27.32
N ARG A 143 22.92 -3.54 27.41
CA ARG A 143 21.93 -4.45 28.00
C ARG A 143 20.57 -4.26 27.34
N LEU A 144 19.70 -5.25 27.43
CA LEU A 144 18.32 -5.15 26.93
C LEU A 144 17.57 -4.03 27.69
N PRO A 145 16.91 -3.09 26.99
CA PRO A 145 16.20 -1.98 27.61
C PRO A 145 14.88 -2.40 28.28
N GLY A 146 14.40 -3.62 28.01
CA GLY A 146 13.13 -4.16 28.47
C GLY A 146 12.52 -5.10 27.44
N PRO A 147 11.26 -5.55 27.62
CA PRO A 147 10.54 -6.31 26.60
C PRO A 147 10.42 -5.52 25.29
N LEU A 148 10.37 -6.22 24.16
CA LEU A 148 10.16 -5.64 22.85
C LEU A 148 8.67 -5.28 22.67
N ALA A 149 8.30 -4.11 23.19
CA ALA A 149 6.92 -3.63 23.30
C ALA A 149 6.68 -2.34 22.48
N PRO A 150 5.42 -2.04 22.11
CA PRO A 150 5.05 -0.78 21.46
C PRO A 150 5.53 0.42 22.29
N PRO A 151 6.01 1.49 21.64
CA PRO A 151 6.41 2.71 22.34
C PRO A 151 5.18 3.50 22.83
N GLU A 152 5.37 4.35 23.83
CA GLU A 152 4.28 5.19 24.39
C GLU A 152 3.71 6.18 23.36
N ASP A 153 4.53 6.59 22.39
CA ASP A 153 4.16 7.50 21.29
C ASP A 153 3.41 6.82 20.14
N ASP A 154 3.17 5.50 20.21
CA ASP A 154 2.44 4.73 19.20
C ASP A 154 2.97 4.92 17.78
N LEU A 155 4.30 5.01 17.65
CA LEU A 155 5.00 5.17 16.39
C LEU A 155 4.51 4.17 15.33
N PHE A 156 4.11 4.70 14.18
CA PHE A 156 3.86 3.90 12.98
C PHE A 156 4.87 4.18 11.87
N LEU A 157 5.25 5.43 11.65
CA LEU A 157 6.16 5.84 10.58
C LEU A 157 7.27 6.75 11.11
N SER A 158 8.53 6.44 10.81
CA SER A 158 9.67 7.29 11.11
C SER A 158 10.49 7.62 9.86
N PHE A 159 10.78 8.89 9.64
CA PHE A 159 11.76 9.36 8.66
C PHE A 159 13.12 9.40 9.34
N VAL A 160 13.99 8.46 8.98
CA VAL A 160 15.33 8.31 9.55
C VAL A 160 16.30 9.11 8.68
N ASP A 161 17.09 9.96 9.31
CA ASP A 161 18.13 10.78 8.68
C ASP A 161 17.61 11.72 7.58
N GLU A 162 16.67 12.62 7.92
CA GLU A 162 16.64 13.90 7.21
C GLU A 162 17.98 14.58 7.46
N VAL A 163 18.72 14.85 6.39
CA VAL A 163 19.99 15.58 6.49
C VAL A 163 19.63 16.95 7.07
N GLY A 164 19.92 17.22 8.33
CA GLY A 164 19.32 18.37 9.03
C GLY A 164 19.03 18.12 10.50
N GLY A 165 18.96 16.86 10.93
CA GLY A 165 18.91 16.48 12.35
C GLY A 165 17.50 16.23 12.90
N ASP A 166 16.45 16.50 12.13
CA ASP A 166 15.07 16.31 12.58
C ASP A 166 14.54 14.95 12.11
N HIS A 167 14.19 14.10 13.07
CA HIS A 167 13.47 12.86 12.81
C HIS A 167 11.98 13.16 12.81
N LEU A 168 11.35 13.16 11.63
CA LEU A 168 9.88 13.14 11.60
C LEU A 168 9.40 11.77 12.05
N ARG A 169 8.68 11.74 13.18
CA ARG A 169 8.01 10.56 13.74
C ARG A 169 6.52 10.81 13.70
N MET A 170 5.77 9.85 13.18
CA MET A 170 4.31 9.90 13.12
C MET A 170 3.76 8.69 13.85
N SER A 171 2.90 8.95 14.83
CA SER A 171 2.07 7.93 15.46
C SER A 171 1.04 7.40 14.47
N LEU A 172 0.42 6.25 14.79
CA LEU A 172 -0.77 5.77 14.08
C LEU A 172 -1.84 6.88 13.92
N TYR A 173 -2.05 7.67 14.97
CA TYR A 173 -3.10 8.68 15.03
C TYR A 173 -2.76 9.91 14.17
N ASP A 174 -1.50 10.31 14.11
CA ASP A 174 -1.04 11.37 13.20
C ASP A 174 -1.31 10.97 11.75
N VAL A 175 -1.02 9.72 11.39
CA VAL A 175 -1.26 9.20 10.03
C VAL A 175 -2.77 9.11 9.74
N LEU A 176 -3.58 8.60 10.66
CA LEU A 176 -5.03 8.50 10.47
C LEU A 176 -5.71 9.88 10.40
N SER A 177 -5.28 10.84 11.22
CA SER A 177 -5.85 12.19 11.23
C SER A 177 -5.53 12.98 9.97
N GLY A 178 -4.39 12.70 9.33
CA GLY A 178 -4.01 13.25 8.03
C GLY A 178 -4.69 12.57 6.84
N ASP A 179 -5.36 11.43 7.03
CA ASP A 179 -6.01 10.69 5.94
C ASP A 179 -7.40 11.27 5.61
N PRO A 180 -7.60 11.89 4.42
CA PRO A 180 -8.89 12.47 4.05
C PRO A 180 -10.01 11.44 3.85
N TYR A 181 -9.68 10.15 3.79
CA TYR A 181 -10.64 9.06 3.55
C TYR A 181 -11.07 8.34 4.83
N PHE A 182 -10.31 8.49 5.92
CA PHE A 182 -10.72 7.97 7.22
C PHE A 182 -11.59 9.00 7.94
N LYS A 183 -12.90 8.73 8.03
CA LYS A 183 -13.86 9.63 8.68
C LYS A 183 -13.99 9.41 10.19
N GLY A 184 -13.36 8.35 10.71
CA GLY A 184 -13.33 8.07 12.14
C GLY A 184 -12.51 9.13 12.88
N LYS A 185 -12.89 9.42 14.12
CA LYS A 185 -12.08 10.25 15.03
C LYS A 185 -11.38 9.31 15.99
N VAL A 186 -10.08 9.13 15.79
CA VAL A 186 -9.22 8.27 16.63
C VAL A 186 -7.92 9.02 16.91
N GLY A 187 -7.80 9.57 18.12
CA GLY A 187 -6.64 10.30 18.59
C GLY A 187 -5.84 9.58 19.69
N SER A 188 -6.29 8.40 20.12
CA SER A 188 -5.63 7.60 21.15
C SER A 188 -5.92 6.11 21.00
N TYR A 189 -5.21 5.27 21.75
CA TYR A 189 -5.43 3.83 21.76
C TYR A 189 -6.79 3.43 22.33
N ASP A 190 -7.27 4.10 23.37
CA ASP A 190 -8.60 3.83 23.92
C ASP A 190 -9.70 4.17 22.92
N GLU A 191 -9.58 5.29 22.21
CA GLU A 191 -10.51 5.67 21.13
C GLU A 191 -10.45 4.69 19.95
N LEU A 192 -9.28 4.13 19.64
CA LEU A 192 -9.12 3.10 18.61
C LEU A 192 -9.87 1.83 19.00
N VAL A 193 -9.70 1.38 20.24
CA VAL A 193 -10.38 0.19 20.77
C VAL A 193 -11.90 0.40 20.77
N ASP A 194 -12.38 1.58 21.15
CA ASP A 194 -13.81 1.90 21.13
C ASP A 194 -14.37 1.92 19.71
N TYR A 195 -13.63 2.48 18.74
CA TYR A 195 -14.00 2.41 17.33
C TYR A 195 -14.05 0.96 16.82
N GLN A 196 -13.02 0.16 17.12
CA GLN A 196 -12.96 -1.25 16.73
C GLN A 196 -14.11 -2.07 17.32
N ARG A 197 -14.46 -1.84 18.59
CA ARG A 197 -15.62 -2.44 19.26
C ARG A 197 -16.93 -2.01 18.61
N PHE A 198 -17.07 -0.74 18.25
CA PHE A 198 -18.25 -0.24 17.56
C PHE A 198 -18.46 -0.95 16.22
N VAL A 199 -17.40 -1.07 15.41
CA VAL A 199 -17.43 -1.78 14.11
C VAL A 199 -17.80 -3.25 14.30
N ARG A 200 -17.27 -3.92 15.33
CA ARG A 200 -17.53 -5.35 15.60
C ARG A 200 -18.91 -5.62 16.17
N ARG A 201 -19.47 -4.70 16.96
CA ARG A 201 -20.85 -4.77 17.47
C ARG A 201 -21.89 -4.39 16.41
N ASN A 202 -21.50 -3.59 15.42
CA ASN A 202 -22.34 -3.14 14.32
C ASN A 202 -21.68 -3.46 12.96
N PRO A 203 -21.45 -4.75 12.66
CA PRO A 203 -20.64 -5.16 11.51
C PRO A 203 -21.28 -4.80 10.17
N LEU A 204 -22.60 -4.62 10.13
CA LEU A 204 -23.36 -4.28 8.95
C LEU A 204 -23.91 -2.85 9.07
N THR A 205 -23.60 -1.98 8.10
CA THR A 205 -24.37 -0.74 7.91
C THR A 205 -25.72 -1.06 7.30
N ARG A 206 -26.68 -0.13 7.39
CA ARG A 206 -27.96 -0.21 6.67
C ARG A 206 -27.78 -0.47 5.16
N ASN A 207 -26.83 0.22 4.52
CA ASN A 207 -26.54 0.03 3.10
C ASN A 207 -25.99 -1.38 2.81
N MET A 208 -25.15 -1.92 3.70
CA MET A 208 -24.67 -3.30 3.57
C MET A 208 -25.81 -4.32 3.77
N GLU A 209 -26.70 -4.09 4.74
CA GLU A 209 -27.87 -4.95 4.95
C GLU A 209 -28.78 -4.97 3.72
N GLU A 210 -29.06 -3.81 3.12
CA GLU A 210 -29.89 -3.71 1.90
C GLU A 210 -29.25 -4.48 0.71
N LEU A 211 -27.94 -4.34 0.51
CA LEU A 211 -27.20 -5.02 -0.56
C LEU A 211 -27.09 -6.54 -0.32
N LEU A 212 -26.74 -6.96 0.90
CA LEU A 212 -26.65 -8.38 1.24
C LEU A 212 -28.03 -9.04 1.20
N SER A 213 -29.08 -8.37 1.70
CA SER A 213 -30.45 -8.86 1.59
C SER A 213 -30.83 -9.12 0.14
N SER A 214 -30.59 -8.14 -0.74
CA SER A 214 -30.87 -8.28 -2.17
C SER A 214 -30.03 -9.38 -2.82
N PHE A 215 -28.76 -9.52 -2.43
CA PHE A 215 -27.89 -10.60 -2.90
C PHE A 215 -28.40 -11.97 -2.48
N PHE A 216 -28.70 -12.22 -1.20
CA PHE A 216 -29.16 -13.52 -0.70
C PHE A 216 -30.61 -13.87 -1.10
N GLN A 217 -31.44 -12.88 -1.41
CA GLN A 217 -32.81 -13.11 -1.90
C GLN A 217 -32.88 -13.35 -3.41
N ALA A 218 -31.82 -13.03 -4.15
CA ALA A 218 -31.78 -13.26 -5.59
C ALA A 218 -31.81 -14.77 -5.88
N PRO A 219 -32.72 -15.26 -6.74
CA PRO A 219 -32.80 -16.69 -7.09
C PRO A 219 -31.55 -17.19 -7.82
N ILE A 220 -30.91 -16.29 -8.59
CA ILE A 220 -29.55 -16.36 -9.12
C ILE A 220 -29.07 -14.91 -9.36
N THR A 221 -27.78 -14.60 -9.21
CA THR A 221 -27.22 -13.36 -9.78
C THR A 221 -27.17 -13.52 -11.30
N VAL A 222 -28.03 -12.81 -12.05
CA VAL A 222 -28.15 -12.99 -13.51
C VAL A 222 -27.08 -12.14 -14.23
N GLY A 223 -26.11 -12.79 -14.88
CA GLY A 223 -25.10 -12.13 -15.72
C GLY A 223 -24.16 -13.13 -16.39
N VAL A 224 -23.53 -12.74 -17.51
CA VAL A 224 -22.63 -13.62 -18.32
C VAL A 224 -21.58 -14.33 -17.44
N ARG A 225 -21.01 -13.61 -16.47
CA ARG A 225 -20.01 -14.16 -15.54
C ARG A 225 -20.60 -15.19 -14.57
N ASP A 226 -21.80 -14.95 -14.07
CA ASP A 226 -22.49 -15.89 -13.18
C ASP A 226 -22.93 -17.15 -13.94
N THR A 227 -23.32 -17.03 -15.21
CA THR A 227 -23.59 -18.17 -16.10
C THR A 227 -22.32 -19.02 -16.33
N VAL A 228 -21.17 -18.38 -16.62
CA VAL A 228 -19.88 -19.08 -16.75
C VAL A 228 -19.52 -19.77 -15.42
N ARG A 229 -19.68 -19.08 -14.29
CA ARG A 229 -19.43 -19.65 -12.96
C ARG A 229 -20.36 -20.83 -12.64
N TRP A 230 -21.64 -20.72 -12.99
CA TRP A 230 -22.64 -21.78 -12.82
C TRP A 230 -22.33 -23.01 -13.69
N ALA A 231 -21.99 -22.81 -14.97
CA ALA A 231 -21.59 -23.88 -15.87
C ALA A 231 -20.32 -24.61 -15.38
N LEU A 232 -19.48 -23.92 -14.62
CA LEU A 232 -18.29 -24.47 -13.96
C LEU A 232 -18.56 -25.05 -12.56
N GLY A 233 -19.81 -25.03 -12.10
CA GLY A 233 -20.27 -25.68 -10.86
C GLY A 233 -20.28 -24.78 -9.62
N SER A 234 -20.03 -23.47 -9.75
CA SER A 234 -20.26 -22.51 -8.67
C SER A 234 -21.76 -22.26 -8.50
N ARG A 235 -22.23 -22.18 -7.26
CA ARG A 235 -23.63 -21.88 -6.96
C ARG A 235 -23.74 -20.57 -6.17
N HIS A 236 -24.85 -19.87 -6.40
CA HIS A 236 -25.24 -18.74 -5.57
C HIS A 236 -25.69 -19.28 -4.20
N PRO A 237 -25.38 -18.61 -3.07
CA PRO A 237 -25.76 -19.10 -1.75
C PRO A 237 -27.28 -19.25 -1.61
N ASP A 238 -27.74 -20.35 -1.00
CA ASP A 238 -29.17 -20.69 -0.92
C ASP A 238 -29.77 -20.59 0.49
N ILE A 239 -28.99 -20.14 1.47
CA ILE A 239 -29.40 -20.05 2.89
C ILE A 239 -30.44 -18.96 3.20
N GLY A 240 -30.66 -18.01 2.28
CA GLY A 240 -31.54 -16.86 2.48
C GLY A 240 -31.00 -15.79 3.43
N TRP A 241 -31.53 -14.56 3.33
CA TRP A 241 -30.98 -13.39 4.04
C TRP A 241 -31.09 -13.48 5.56
N ASP A 242 -32.27 -13.81 6.10
CA ASP A 242 -32.48 -13.81 7.55
C ASP A 242 -31.52 -14.78 8.25
N LYS A 243 -31.30 -15.95 7.65
CA LYS A 243 -30.36 -16.93 8.18
C LYS A 243 -28.92 -16.48 7.98
N ALA A 244 -28.55 -15.98 6.81
CA ALA A 244 -27.22 -15.43 6.58
C ALA A 244 -26.86 -14.34 7.60
N ARG A 245 -27.82 -13.43 7.89
CA ARG A 245 -27.67 -12.38 8.89
C ARG A 245 -27.43 -12.97 10.28
N GLU A 246 -28.26 -13.92 10.71
CA GLU A 246 -28.08 -14.62 11.99
C GLU A 246 -26.69 -15.29 12.08
N THR A 247 -26.27 -15.99 11.03
CA THR A 247 -24.97 -16.65 10.96
C THR A 247 -23.83 -15.65 11.05
N ILE A 248 -23.91 -14.52 10.33
CA ILE A 248 -22.90 -13.45 10.40
C ILE A 248 -22.78 -12.93 11.84
N PHE A 249 -23.88 -12.56 12.49
CA PHE A 249 -23.84 -12.04 13.87
C PHE A 249 -23.30 -13.09 14.85
N ARG A 250 -23.69 -14.37 14.73
CA ARG A 250 -23.13 -15.47 15.52
C ARG A 250 -21.61 -15.59 15.35
N CYS A 251 -21.11 -15.48 14.11
CA CYS A 251 -19.67 -15.52 13.85
C CYS A 251 -18.95 -14.33 14.51
N PHE A 252 -19.55 -13.13 14.53
CA PHE A 252 -19.00 -11.98 15.24
C PHE A 252 -19.02 -12.15 16.76
N ASP A 253 -20.04 -12.78 17.33
CA ASP A 253 -20.09 -13.07 18.77
C ASP A 253 -18.96 -14.03 19.20
N GLN A 254 -18.57 -14.96 18.31
CA GLN A 254 -17.54 -15.97 18.60
C GLN A 254 -16.12 -15.52 18.23
N HIS A 255 -15.96 -14.84 17.09
CA HIS A 255 -14.67 -14.53 16.48
C HIS A 255 -14.46 -13.03 16.20
N GLY A 256 -15.39 -12.17 16.58
CA GLY A 256 -15.30 -10.73 16.32
C GLY A 256 -14.11 -10.05 16.99
N GLU A 257 -13.60 -10.60 18.09
CA GLU A 257 -12.42 -10.08 18.80
C GLU A 257 -11.07 -10.56 18.21
N GLU A 258 -11.08 -11.23 17.06
CA GLU A 258 -9.84 -11.59 16.38
C GLU A 258 -9.17 -10.38 15.69
N SER A 259 -7.83 -10.39 15.73
CA SER A 259 -7.00 -9.48 14.94
C SER A 259 -6.54 -10.24 13.70
N PHE A 260 -6.80 -9.67 12.53
CA PHE A 260 -6.43 -10.23 11.24
C PHE A 260 -5.19 -9.55 10.64
N LEU A 261 -4.63 -8.54 11.30
CA LEU A 261 -3.43 -7.83 10.84
C LEU A 261 -2.23 -8.20 11.72
N PRO A 262 -1.12 -8.66 11.11
CA PRO A 262 0.17 -8.62 11.77
C PRO A 262 0.58 -7.16 12.02
N VAL A 263 1.11 -6.87 13.20
CA VAL A 263 1.56 -5.51 13.53
C VAL A 263 2.73 -5.09 12.66
N GLU A 264 2.80 -3.79 12.36
CA GLU A 264 3.84 -3.26 11.49
C GLU A 264 4.32 -1.87 11.92
N VAL A 265 5.62 -1.62 11.77
CA VAL A 265 6.23 -0.27 11.88
C VAL A 265 7.04 0.03 10.62
N CYS A 266 6.99 1.28 10.19
CA CYS A 266 7.52 1.74 8.91
C CYS A 266 8.64 2.77 9.11
N TYR A 267 9.64 2.72 8.24
CA TYR A 267 10.77 3.64 8.22
C TYR A 267 11.04 4.10 6.80
N TYR A 268 11.24 5.40 6.61
CA TYR A 268 11.87 5.93 5.41
C TYR A 268 13.31 6.28 5.75
N ALA A 269 14.27 5.54 5.20
CA ALA A 269 15.67 5.64 5.59
C ALA A 269 16.60 5.58 4.38
N VAL A 270 17.87 5.92 4.58
CA VAL A 270 18.92 5.76 3.57
C VAL A 270 18.96 4.31 3.11
N ASP A 271 19.07 4.12 1.79
CA ASP A 271 19.15 2.80 1.19
C ASP A 271 20.38 2.04 1.72
N GLN A 272 20.18 0.76 2.01
CA GLN A 272 21.19 -0.09 2.63
C GLN A 272 22.41 -0.37 1.73
N GLY A 273 22.33 -0.09 0.43
CA GLY A 273 23.43 -0.21 -0.51
C GLY A 273 24.49 0.90 -0.38
N LEU A 274 24.20 1.99 0.34
CA LEU A 274 25.13 3.10 0.51
C LEU A 274 26.02 2.90 1.74
N SER A 275 27.35 2.95 1.57
CA SER A 275 28.28 2.86 2.71
C SER A 275 28.24 4.13 3.56
N ALA A 276 28.61 4.02 4.85
CA ALA A 276 28.65 5.18 5.75
C ALA A 276 29.62 6.28 5.27
N THR A 277 30.75 5.88 4.67
CA THR A 277 31.73 6.81 4.09
C THR A 277 31.19 7.52 2.86
N ASP A 278 30.52 6.79 1.96
CA ASP A 278 29.91 7.38 0.76
C ASP A 278 28.76 8.31 1.13
N LEU A 279 27.95 7.92 2.13
CA LEU A 279 26.93 8.78 2.69
C LEU A 279 27.55 10.07 3.25
N ALA A 280 28.55 9.98 4.12
CA ALA A 280 29.20 11.16 4.71
C ALA A 280 29.74 12.11 3.63
N GLY A 281 30.44 11.59 2.62
CA GLY A 281 30.94 12.40 1.50
C GLY A 281 29.82 13.01 0.65
N LEU A 282 28.72 12.29 0.46
CA LEU A 282 27.52 12.79 -0.23
C LEU A 282 26.84 13.91 0.58
N LEU A 283 26.73 13.76 1.89
CA LEU A 283 26.15 14.76 2.79
C LEU A 283 26.98 16.04 2.80
N GLU A 284 28.31 15.93 2.92
CA GLU A 284 29.24 17.08 2.88
C GLU A 284 29.19 17.79 1.52
N HIS A 285 29.11 17.03 0.42
CA HIS A 285 28.91 17.61 -0.91
C HIS A 285 27.60 18.39 -0.99
N ASN A 286 26.49 17.79 -0.55
CA ASN A 286 25.18 18.43 -0.59
C ASN A 286 25.10 19.64 0.34
N GLU A 287 25.77 19.64 1.50
CA GLU A 287 25.82 20.77 2.43
C GLU A 287 26.32 22.05 1.74
N ARG A 288 27.37 21.92 0.92
CA ARG A 288 27.92 23.04 0.15
C ARG A 288 26.92 23.58 -0.87
N VAL A 289 26.18 22.68 -1.54
CA VAL A 289 25.14 23.06 -2.50
C VAL A 289 23.98 23.75 -1.79
N VAL A 290 23.49 23.17 -0.70
CA VAL A 290 22.38 23.69 0.11
C VAL A 290 22.71 25.06 0.67
N THR A 291 23.90 25.22 1.26
CA THR A 291 24.36 26.52 1.79
C THR A 291 24.44 27.57 0.69
N GLY A 292 24.96 27.20 -0.49
CA GLY A 292 24.97 28.10 -1.64
C GLY A 292 23.56 28.49 -2.08
N PHE A 293 22.65 27.52 -2.20
CA PHE A 293 21.26 27.77 -2.60
C PHE A 293 20.52 28.65 -1.58
N ALA A 294 20.72 28.41 -0.28
CA ALA A 294 20.15 29.22 0.78
C ALA A 294 20.64 30.68 0.71
N ALA A 295 21.89 30.94 0.30
CA ALA A 295 22.39 32.30 0.10
C ALA A 295 21.73 33.00 -1.10
N ASP A 296 21.52 32.25 -2.18
CA ASP A 296 20.79 32.73 -3.35
C ASP A 296 19.31 33.06 -3.04
N LEU A 297 18.68 32.21 -2.22
CA LEU A 297 17.31 32.37 -1.74
C LEU A 297 17.17 33.58 -0.80
N GLU A 298 18.10 33.75 0.14
CA GLU A 298 18.15 34.91 1.04
C GLU A 298 18.15 36.23 0.25
N GLY A 299 18.97 36.32 -0.80
CA GLY A 299 18.99 37.48 -1.69
C GLY A 299 17.67 37.68 -2.47
N ALA A 300 17.04 36.59 -2.92
CA ALA A 300 15.75 36.66 -3.60
C ALA A 300 14.60 37.12 -2.67
N LEU A 301 14.65 36.68 -1.41
CA LEU A 301 13.69 37.04 -0.37
C LEU A 301 13.82 38.50 0.08
N ALA A 302 15.06 38.96 0.28
CA ALA A 302 15.34 40.37 0.58
C ALA A 302 14.78 41.31 -0.52
N GLY A 303 14.92 40.92 -1.79
CA GLY A 303 14.36 41.67 -2.93
C GLY A 303 12.83 41.72 -2.97
N LYS A 304 12.13 40.86 -2.22
CA LYS A 304 10.67 40.85 -2.07
C LYS A 304 10.17 41.47 -0.75
N GLY A 305 11.07 42.07 0.04
CA GLY A 305 10.73 42.67 1.34
C GLY A 305 10.60 41.66 2.49
N PHE A 306 11.01 40.41 2.29
CA PHE A 306 11.01 39.38 3.32
C PHE A 306 12.30 39.51 4.15
N LEU A 307 12.22 40.23 5.28
CA LEU A 307 13.35 40.52 6.15
C LEU A 307 13.27 39.64 7.41
N ASN A 308 14.41 39.12 7.87
CA ASN A 308 14.60 38.39 9.14
C ASN A 308 14.25 36.89 9.19
N VAL A 309 14.35 36.13 8.08
CA VAL A 309 14.36 34.66 8.19
C VAL A 309 15.72 34.21 8.69
N GLU A 310 15.74 33.46 9.79
CA GLU A 310 16.99 32.93 10.32
C GLU A 310 17.69 32.02 9.31
N ARG A 311 19.01 32.19 9.18
CA ARG A 311 19.84 31.43 8.25
C ARG A 311 19.66 29.90 8.36
N PRO A 312 19.55 29.29 9.56
CA PRO A 312 19.29 27.86 9.68
C PRO A 312 17.98 27.41 9.03
N VAL A 313 16.92 28.23 9.11
CA VAL A 313 15.62 27.94 8.49
C VAL A 313 15.74 27.94 6.96
N LEU A 314 16.46 28.92 6.40
CA LEU A 314 16.72 28.98 4.95
C LEU A 314 17.53 27.78 4.44
N VAL A 315 18.50 27.31 5.22
CA VAL A 315 19.29 26.11 4.91
C VAL A 315 18.41 24.86 4.90
N ARG A 316 17.53 24.68 5.89
CA ARG A 316 16.59 23.54 5.92
C ARG A 316 15.60 23.59 4.75
N LEU A 317 15.04 24.76 4.46
CA LEU A 317 14.14 24.97 3.32
C LEU A 317 14.83 24.68 1.99
N ALA A 318 16.03 25.25 1.77
CA ALA A 318 16.84 25.02 0.58
C ALA A 318 17.11 23.53 0.35
N ARG A 319 17.39 22.80 1.42
CA ARG A 319 17.62 21.37 1.35
C ARG A 319 16.37 20.60 0.94
N GLN A 320 15.23 20.84 1.58
CA GLN A 320 14.00 20.13 1.23
C GLN A 320 13.55 20.44 -0.19
N VAL A 321 13.75 21.67 -0.67
CA VAL A 321 13.48 22.07 -2.06
C VAL A 321 14.38 21.32 -3.04
N LEU A 322 15.68 21.24 -2.76
CA LEU A 322 16.64 20.52 -3.61
C LEU A 322 16.43 19.00 -3.55
N ASP A 323 16.11 18.45 -2.38
CA ASP A 323 15.77 17.03 -2.20
C ASP A 323 14.45 16.67 -2.88
N PHE A 324 13.45 17.56 -2.86
CA PHE A 324 12.24 17.41 -3.65
C PHE A 324 12.56 17.47 -5.14
N HIS A 325 13.29 18.49 -5.60
CA HIS A 325 13.61 18.71 -7.01
C HIS A 325 14.39 17.53 -7.62
N HIS A 326 15.40 17.03 -6.90
CA HIS A 326 16.22 15.88 -7.32
C HIS A 326 15.73 14.54 -6.77
N GLY A 327 14.59 14.51 -6.09
CA GLY A 327 13.99 13.31 -5.54
C GLY A 327 13.55 12.34 -6.64
N TYR A 328 12.99 11.19 -6.25
CA TYR A 328 12.35 10.33 -7.24
C TYR A 328 11.25 11.12 -7.97
N PRO A 329 11.12 10.92 -9.30
CA PRO A 329 10.24 11.75 -10.10
C PRO A 329 8.78 11.52 -9.69
N LEU A 330 8.11 12.58 -9.25
CA LEU A 330 6.68 12.60 -8.98
C LEU A 330 5.98 13.05 -10.25
N PHE A 331 5.18 12.16 -10.83
CA PHE A 331 4.39 12.51 -11.99
C PHE A 331 3.00 12.91 -11.53
N GLU A 332 2.72 14.21 -11.57
CA GLU A 332 1.36 14.69 -11.33
C GLU A 332 0.43 14.21 -12.43
N LEU A 333 -0.81 13.90 -12.04
CA LEU A 333 -1.94 13.77 -12.95
C LEU A 333 -2.10 15.12 -13.66
N GLU A 334 -1.63 15.24 -14.90
CA GLU A 334 -2.20 16.26 -15.80
C GLU A 334 -3.72 16.02 -15.80
N PRO A 335 -4.58 17.03 -15.62
CA PRO A 335 -6.02 16.83 -15.73
C PRO A 335 -6.35 16.41 -17.17
N TYR A 336 -6.40 15.11 -17.40
CA TYR A 336 -6.71 14.50 -18.69
C TYR A 336 -8.21 14.73 -18.95
N GLN A 337 -8.56 15.83 -19.63
CA GLN A 337 -9.93 16.03 -20.07
C GLN A 337 -10.18 15.22 -21.34
N GLY A 338 -10.92 14.12 -21.22
CA GLY A 338 -11.44 13.36 -22.36
C GLY A 338 -10.54 12.23 -22.87
N VAL A 339 -11.20 11.25 -23.52
CA VAL A 339 -10.61 9.98 -23.96
C VAL A 339 -9.60 10.15 -25.11
N LEU A 340 -9.75 11.22 -25.90
CA LEU A 340 -8.86 11.60 -27.00
C LEU A 340 -8.41 13.05 -26.87
N SER A 341 -7.60 13.33 -25.86
CA SER A 341 -6.94 14.63 -25.68
C SER A 341 -5.51 14.63 -26.20
N ILE A 342 -4.97 15.82 -26.48
CA ILE A 342 -3.53 16.06 -26.72
C ILE A 342 -2.67 15.39 -25.63
N SER A 343 -3.20 15.25 -24.42
CA SER A 343 -2.53 14.60 -23.29
C SER A 343 -2.40 13.07 -23.44
N THR A 344 -3.37 12.38 -24.06
CA THR A 344 -3.25 10.95 -24.41
C THR A 344 -2.16 10.74 -25.47
N LEU A 345 -2.10 11.62 -26.47
CA LEU A 345 -1.03 11.59 -27.48
C LEU A 345 0.34 11.86 -26.85
N LYS A 346 0.44 12.83 -25.93
CA LYS A 346 1.67 13.10 -25.15
C LYS A 346 2.11 11.87 -24.36
N LEU A 347 1.19 11.13 -23.74
CA LEU A 347 1.51 9.89 -23.03
C LEU A 347 2.06 8.83 -24.00
N ALA A 348 1.38 8.57 -25.11
CA ALA A 348 1.82 7.60 -26.11
C ALA A 348 3.21 7.94 -26.67
N VAL A 349 3.47 9.21 -26.97
CA VAL A 349 4.80 9.69 -27.42
C VAL A 349 5.85 9.54 -26.33
N ARG A 350 5.52 9.83 -25.06
CA ARG A 350 6.43 9.63 -23.91
C ARG A 350 6.80 8.15 -23.78
N ILE A 351 5.81 7.26 -23.79
CA ILE A 351 6.00 5.80 -23.76
C ILE A 351 6.92 5.37 -24.92
N ALA A 352 6.56 5.72 -26.16
CA ALA A 352 7.32 5.33 -27.35
C ALA A 352 8.77 5.84 -27.31
N THR A 353 8.99 7.07 -26.87
CA THR A 353 10.32 7.67 -26.74
C THR A 353 11.12 6.98 -25.63
N ALA A 354 10.50 6.72 -24.48
CA ALA A 354 11.16 6.14 -23.33
C ALA A 354 11.60 4.69 -23.60
N PHE A 355 10.72 3.88 -24.20
CA PHE A 355 11.05 2.53 -24.67
C PHE A 355 12.07 2.58 -25.81
N GLY A 356 11.96 3.53 -26.75
CA GLY A 356 12.95 3.72 -27.81
C GLY A 356 14.35 4.00 -27.27
N LEU A 357 14.47 4.86 -26.25
CA LEU A 357 15.74 5.14 -25.57
C LEU A 357 16.29 3.91 -24.84
N LEU A 358 15.42 3.15 -24.16
CA LEU A 358 15.80 1.89 -23.49
C LEU A 358 16.38 0.89 -24.48
N PHE A 359 15.65 0.59 -25.57
CA PHE A 359 16.08 -0.37 -26.58
C PHE A 359 17.33 0.11 -27.33
N SER A 360 17.57 1.42 -27.38
CA SER A 360 18.80 2.01 -27.95
C SER A 360 19.96 2.10 -26.95
N LYS A 361 19.78 1.65 -25.69
CA LYS A 361 20.76 1.77 -24.58
C LYS A 361 21.26 3.20 -24.32
N LEU A 362 20.43 4.20 -24.63
CA LEU A 362 20.74 5.60 -24.35
C LEU A 362 20.32 5.95 -22.92
N PRO A 363 21.09 6.81 -22.20
CA PRO A 363 20.74 7.20 -20.85
C PRO A 363 19.42 7.97 -20.83
N LEU A 364 18.48 7.50 -20.03
CA LEU A 364 17.24 8.21 -19.75
C LEU A 364 17.55 9.40 -18.83
N ARG A 365 17.12 10.59 -19.23
CA ARG A 365 17.22 11.75 -18.37
C ARG A 365 16.12 11.67 -17.31
N GLU A 366 16.50 11.49 -16.05
CA GLU A 366 15.54 11.55 -14.94
C GLU A 366 14.88 12.94 -14.92
N ARG A 367 13.53 12.95 -14.84
CA ARG A 367 12.76 14.19 -14.71
C ARG A 367 12.94 14.72 -13.28
N GLU A 368 13.18 16.02 -13.17
CA GLU A 368 13.25 16.70 -11.88
C GLU A 368 11.87 17.27 -11.52
N ASN A 369 11.59 17.34 -10.22
CA ASN A 369 10.33 17.86 -9.70
C ASN A 369 10.36 19.39 -9.68
N ASN A 370 9.37 20.03 -10.29
CA ASN A 370 9.31 21.49 -10.41
C ASN A 370 8.06 22.12 -9.77
N ASN A 371 7.10 21.32 -9.29
CA ASN A 371 5.93 21.86 -8.62
C ASN A 371 6.22 22.11 -7.13
N LEU A 372 6.70 23.30 -6.82
CA LEU A 372 7.05 23.67 -5.45
C LEU A 372 5.84 23.79 -4.52
N HIS A 373 4.62 23.93 -5.04
CA HIS A 373 3.41 23.88 -4.20
C HIS A 373 3.21 22.53 -3.51
N SER A 374 3.76 21.44 -4.06
CA SER A 374 3.69 20.13 -3.41
C SER A 374 4.50 20.06 -2.11
N LEU A 375 5.42 21.01 -1.86
CA LEU A 375 6.11 21.15 -0.58
C LEU A 375 5.14 21.50 0.57
N GLU A 376 4.01 22.12 0.29
CA GLU A 376 2.96 22.40 1.30
C GLU A 376 2.27 21.12 1.81
N ARG A 377 2.56 19.97 1.20
CA ARG A 377 2.02 18.67 1.62
C ARG A 377 3.07 17.76 2.22
N ARG A 378 4.36 18.16 2.20
CA ARG A 378 5.43 17.40 2.83
C ARG A 378 5.43 17.69 4.34
N PRO A 379 5.24 16.68 5.20
CA PRO A 379 5.30 16.87 6.64
C PRO A 379 6.71 17.26 7.08
N GLY A 380 6.81 17.96 8.22
CA GLY A 380 8.08 18.42 8.80
C GLY A 380 8.12 19.92 9.05
N GLU A 381 9.32 20.43 9.33
CA GLU A 381 9.52 21.83 9.72
C GLU A 381 9.17 22.83 8.61
N VAL A 382 9.34 22.46 7.33
CA VAL A 382 8.97 23.34 6.22
C VAL A 382 7.47 23.55 6.14
N LEU A 383 6.65 22.51 6.39
CA LEU A 383 5.21 22.68 6.49
C LEU A 383 4.83 23.58 7.66
N SER A 384 5.47 23.37 8.81
CA SER A 384 5.26 24.20 10.02
C SER A 384 5.62 25.67 9.74
N PHE A 385 6.72 25.90 9.01
CA PHE A 385 7.12 27.23 8.58
C PHE A 385 6.12 27.83 7.58
N LEU A 386 5.77 27.10 6.50
CA LEU A 386 4.81 27.58 5.49
C LEU A 386 3.43 27.87 6.07
N THR A 387 2.97 27.10 7.05
CA THR A 387 1.69 27.29 7.75
C THR A 387 1.71 28.44 8.73
N SER A 388 2.88 28.80 9.28
CA SER A 388 3.04 29.99 10.13
C SER A 388 2.95 31.31 9.36
N LEU A 389 3.19 31.27 8.05
CA LEU A 389 3.10 32.44 7.16
C LEU A 389 1.66 32.65 6.69
N ASP A 390 1.29 33.92 6.51
CA ASP A 390 0.03 34.26 5.86
C ASP A 390 0.05 33.90 4.36
N GLN A 391 -1.10 34.03 3.69
CA GLN A 391 -1.25 33.62 2.29
C GLN A 391 -0.38 34.47 1.33
N GLU A 392 -0.18 35.75 1.63
CA GLU A 392 0.61 36.67 0.79
C GLU A 392 2.10 36.38 0.94
N GLU A 393 2.57 36.26 2.18
CA GLU A 393 3.93 35.87 2.55
C GLU A 393 4.32 34.51 1.95
N ARG A 394 3.42 33.52 2.04
CA ARG A 394 3.63 32.20 1.45
C ARG A 394 3.78 32.29 -0.06
N THR A 395 2.96 33.09 -0.72
CA THR A 395 3.04 33.30 -2.17
C THR A 395 4.37 33.93 -2.57
N LEU A 396 4.82 34.95 -1.83
CA LEU A 396 6.10 35.61 -2.06
C LEU A 396 7.29 34.66 -1.87
N LEU A 397 7.26 33.83 -0.82
CA LEU A 397 8.28 32.82 -0.56
C LEU A 397 8.37 31.79 -1.70
N LEU A 398 7.23 31.24 -2.13
CA LEU A 398 7.19 30.28 -3.24
C LEU A 398 7.73 30.90 -4.54
N GLN A 399 7.39 32.14 -4.84
CA GLN A 399 7.98 32.85 -5.98
C GLN A 399 9.50 33.03 -5.86
N ALA A 400 10.02 33.35 -4.66
CA ALA A 400 11.46 33.46 -4.44
C ALA A 400 12.19 32.12 -4.63
N LEU A 401 11.56 31.03 -4.16
CA LEU A 401 12.03 29.68 -4.37
C LEU A 401 12.05 29.29 -5.84
N GLU A 402 10.99 29.61 -6.60
CA GLU A 402 10.93 29.36 -8.04
C GLU A 402 12.04 30.10 -8.80
N VAL A 403 12.30 31.36 -8.46
CA VAL A 403 13.39 32.15 -9.07
C VAL A 403 14.75 31.53 -8.76
N SER A 404 15.00 31.16 -7.51
CA SER A 404 16.26 30.57 -7.08
C SER A 404 16.48 29.19 -7.71
N LEU A 405 15.44 28.35 -7.75
CA LEU A 405 15.47 27.06 -8.42
C LEU A 405 15.71 27.20 -9.92
N ARG A 406 15.07 28.16 -10.58
CA ARG A 406 15.29 28.43 -12.00
C ARG A 406 16.73 28.84 -12.28
N ARG A 407 17.32 29.71 -11.46
CA ARG A 407 18.74 30.10 -11.57
C ARG A 407 19.66 28.90 -11.37
N TYR A 408 19.39 28.07 -10.37
CA TYR A 408 20.12 26.82 -10.13
C TYR A 408 20.08 25.87 -11.32
N VAL A 409 18.89 25.63 -11.89
CA VAL A 409 18.69 24.74 -13.05
C VAL A 409 19.39 25.28 -14.30
N GLN A 410 19.21 26.57 -14.61
CA GLN A 410 19.85 27.22 -15.77
C GLN A 410 21.37 27.25 -15.63
N GLY A 411 21.87 27.51 -14.42
CA GLY A 411 23.29 27.48 -14.09
C GLY A 411 23.90 26.09 -14.00
N LYS A 412 23.09 25.02 -14.12
CA LYS A 412 23.49 23.61 -13.95
C LYS A 412 24.13 23.33 -12.58
N GLY A 413 23.70 24.04 -11.54
CA GLY A 413 24.22 23.92 -10.17
C GLY A 413 24.62 25.26 -9.53
N MET A 414 25.02 25.18 -8.26
CA MET A 414 25.57 26.32 -7.51
C MET A 414 27.04 26.57 -7.89
N PRO A 415 27.50 27.83 -7.93
CA PRO A 415 28.90 28.14 -8.21
C PRO A 415 29.81 27.60 -7.09
N ALA A 416 30.95 27.00 -7.47
CA ALA A 416 31.99 26.54 -6.55
C ALA A 416 33.12 27.57 -6.45
N ALA A 417 33.79 27.65 -5.29
CA ALA A 417 34.93 28.55 -5.08
C ALA A 417 36.09 28.34 -6.09
N GLY A 418 36.22 27.15 -6.68
CA GLY A 418 37.26 26.79 -7.66
C GLY A 418 36.88 26.94 -9.13
N GLY A 419 35.79 27.64 -9.48
CA GLY A 419 35.42 27.91 -10.89
C GLY A 419 34.57 26.85 -11.58
N GLY A 420 33.88 26.00 -10.82
CA GLY A 420 32.96 24.97 -11.33
C GLY A 420 31.50 25.13 -10.85
N ARG A 421 30.66 24.14 -11.14
CA ARG A 421 29.27 24.07 -10.65
C ARG A 421 29.08 22.82 -9.78
N LEU A 422 28.55 23.01 -8.57
CA LEU A 422 28.14 21.94 -7.67
C LEU A 422 26.65 21.68 -7.86
N ARG A 423 26.31 20.45 -8.25
CA ARG A 423 24.91 20.00 -8.34
C ARG A 423 24.59 19.16 -7.13
N PHE A 424 23.40 19.37 -6.56
CA PHE A 424 22.88 18.51 -5.50
C PHE A 424 22.75 17.08 -6.02
N ARG A 425 23.06 16.12 -5.17
CA ARG A 425 23.01 14.69 -5.49
C ARG A 425 22.00 14.02 -4.55
N ARG A 426 21.01 13.34 -5.12
CA ARG A 426 20.01 12.62 -4.34
C ARG A 426 20.70 11.63 -3.38
N VAL A 427 20.28 11.63 -2.12
CA VAL A 427 20.60 10.56 -1.18
C VAL A 427 19.64 9.39 -1.49
N PRO A 428 20.14 8.22 -1.92
CA PRO A 428 19.30 7.04 -2.12
C PRO A 428 18.58 6.72 -0.82
N ARG A 429 17.25 6.73 -0.85
CA ARG A 429 16.40 6.37 0.29
C ARG A 429 15.38 5.36 -0.17
N THR A 430 14.99 4.48 0.73
CA THR A 430 13.93 3.53 0.49
C THR A 430 13.06 3.38 1.72
N PHE A 431 11.90 2.79 1.47
CA PHE A 431 10.97 2.39 2.50
C PHE A 431 11.40 1.05 3.09
N PHE A 432 11.34 0.96 4.41
CA PHE A 432 11.48 -0.28 5.16
C PHE A 432 10.25 -0.46 6.03
N SER A 433 9.77 -1.69 6.18
CA SER A 433 8.85 -2.00 7.25
C SER A 433 9.20 -3.29 7.94
N PHE A 434 8.97 -3.31 9.24
CA PHE A 434 9.07 -4.51 10.05
C PHE A 434 7.66 -4.98 10.33
N GLN A 435 7.28 -6.06 9.67
CA GLN A 435 5.97 -6.67 9.84
C GLN A 435 6.12 -7.93 10.70
N GLU A 436 5.25 -8.09 11.69
CA GLU A 436 5.20 -9.32 12.47
C GLU A 436 4.91 -10.51 11.55
N ARG A 437 5.55 -11.65 11.81
CA ARG A 437 5.29 -12.86 11.05
C ARG A 437 3.87 -13.34 11.34
N ALA A 438 3.13 -13.73 10.30
CA ALA A 438 1.77 -14.27 10.45
C ALA A 438 1.68 -15.48 11.40
N ASP A 439 2.75 -16.28 11.49
CA ASP A 439 2.81 -17.45 12.36
C ASP A 439 3.19 -17.11 13.82
N HIS A 440 3.66 -15.90 14.11
CA HIS A 440 4.16 -15.53 15.44
C HIS A 440 3.07 -15.59 16.53
N PRO A 441 1.85 -15.03 16.34
CA PRO A 441 0.78 -15.13 17.34
C PRO A 441 0.44 -16.58 17.71
N CYS A 442 0.54 -17.51 16.74
CA CYS A 442 0.29 -18.93 16.94
C CYS A 442 1.43 -19.60 17.71
N ARG A 443 2.69 -19.27 17.42
CA ARG A 443 3.87 -19.79 18.13
C ARG A 443 3.88 -19.46 19.62
N VAL A 444 3.27 -18.33 20.01
CA VAL A 444 3.14 -17.94 21.42
C VAL A 444 2.06 -18.78 22.14
N LYS A 445 1.02 -19.22 21.42
CA LYS A 445 -0.08 -20.03 21.97
C LYS A 445 0.21 -21.55 21.94
N GLY A 446 1.07 -22.00 21.02
CA GLY A 446 1.32 -23.42 20.81
C GLY A 446 2.30 -23.73 19.67
N THR A 447 2.18 -24.91 19.08
CA THR A 447 3.08 -25.38 18.01
C THR A 447 2.45 -25.17 16.64
N VAL A 448 3.11 -24.43 15.77
CA VAL A 448 2.68 -24.24 14.37
C VAL A 448 2.95 -25.52 13.58
N GLU A 449 1.92 -26.03 12.91
CA GLU A 449 2.00 -27.20 12.04
C GLU A 449 2.33 -26.80 10.60
N ASP A 450 1.59 -25.84 10.05
CA ASP A 450 1.69 -25.44 8.65
C ASP A 450 1.15 -24.01 8.44
N MET A 451 1.53 -23.38 7.33
CA MET A 451 1.07 -22.06 6.92
C MET A 451 0.96 -21.98 5.39
N PHE A 452 -0.21 -21.60 4.89
CA PHE A 452 -0.48 -21.51 3.45
C PHE A 452 -1.42 -20.34 3.13
N THR A 453 -1.50 -19.97 1.85
CA THR A 453 -2.40 -18.91 1.37
C THR A 453 -3.84 -19.42 1.24
N LEU A 454 -4.82 -18.53 1.29
CA LEU A 454 -6.25 -18.89 1.11
C LEU A 454 -6.49 -19.65 -0.21
N GLU A 455 -5.76 -19.30 -1.27
CA GLU A 455 -5.80 -19.99 -2.56
C GLU A 455 -5.55 -21.50 -2.45
N LYS A 456 -4.72 -21.94 -1.50
CA LYS A 456 -4.41 -23.37 -1.29
C LYS A 456 -5.59 -24.18 -0.79
N LEU A 457 -6.65 -23.58 -0.24
CA LEU A 457 -7.85 -24.31 0.18
C LEU A 457 -8.55 -25.08 -0.96
N HIS A 458 -8.27 -24.74 -2.22
CA HIS A 458 -8.80 -25.47 -3.38
C HIS A 458 -7.99 -26.73 -3.73
N GLU A 459 -6.75 -26.82 -3.24
CA GLU A 459 -5.82 -27.90 -3.54
C GLU A 459 -6.05 -29.13 -2.64
N PRO A 460 -5.74 -30.35 -3.11
CA PRO A 460 -5.97 -31.59 -2.36
C PRO A 460 -5.50 -31.61 -0.89
N PRO A 461 -4.32 -31.09 -0.49
CA PRO A 461 -3.87 -31.17 0.91
C PRO A 461 -4.70 -30.32 1.87
N CYS A 462 -5.38 -29.28 1.39
CA CYS A 462 -6.10 -28.30 2.23
C CYS A 462 -7.63 -28.34 2.03
N ARG A 463 -8.12 -29.16 1.10
CA ARG A 463 -9.52 -29.18 0.65
C ARG A 463 -10.52 -29.45 1.78
N ASP A 464 -10.16 -30.30 2.73
CA ASP A 464 -11.05 -30.73 3.81
C ASP A 464 -10.91 -29.87 5.08
N LEU A 465 -10.11 -28.80 5.04
CA LEU A 465 -9.87 -27.95 6.21
C LEU A 465 -11.12 -27.21 6.68
N LEU A 466 -11.96 -26.72 5.76
CA LEU A 466 -13.19 -26.01 6.12
C LEU A 466 -14.24 -26.91 6.80
N THR A 467 -14.14 -28.22 6.61
CA THR A 467 -14.99 -29.22 7.27
C THR A 467 -14.37 -29.72 8.57
N SER A 468 -13.04 -29.92 8.59
CA SER A 468 -12.33 -30.42 9.78
C SER A 468 -12.04 -29.34 10.82
N LEU A 469 -12.05 -28.06 10.44
CA LEU A 469 -11.88 -26.89 11.30
C LEU A 469 -13.00 -25.88 10.99
N PRO A 470 -14.23 -26.10 11.54
CA PRO A 470 -15.39 -25.26 11.27
C PRO A 470 -15.18 -23.77 11.55
N GLU A 471 -14.36 -23.45 12.55
CA GLU A 471 -14.04 -22.08 12.95
C GLU A 471 -13.37 -21.28 11.83
N LEU A 472 -12.71 -21.94 10.87
CA LEU A 472 -12.08 -21.27 9.74
C LEU A 472 -13.13 -20.56 8.85
N ALA A 473 -14.28 -21.20 8.59
CA ALA A 473 -15.36 -20.59 7.83
C ALA A 473 -16.00 -19.41 8.59
N GLU A 474 -16.09 -19.52 9.91
CA GLU A 474 -16.65 -18.49 10.79
C GLU A 474 -15.73 -17.25 10.82
N LYS A 475 -14.43 -17.46 10.99
CA LYS A 475 -13.40 -16.41 10.91
C LYS A 475 -13.38 -15.73 9.54
N LEU A 476 -13.47 -16.50 8.44
CA LEU A 476 -13.54 -15.94 7.08
C LEU A 476 -14.82 -15.10 6.89
N THR A 477 -15.94 -15.52 7.46
CA THR A 477 -17.19 -14.73 7.46
C THR A 477 -17.00 -13.38 8.16
N VAL A 478 -16.37 -13.36 9.33
CA VAL A 478 -16.02 -12.12 10.04
C VAL A 478 -15.09 -11.25 9.19
N PHE A 479 -13.98 -11.82 8.69
CA PHE A 479 -12.99 -11.09 7.90
C PHE A 479 -13.61 -10.44 6.66
N PHE A 480 -14.34 -11.19 5.82
CA PHE A 480 -14.93 -10.62 4.60
C PHE A 480 -16.06 -9.63 4.88
N THR A 481 -16.76 -9.76 6.00
CA THR A 481 -17.74 -8.75 6.44
C THR A 481 -17.03 -7.45 6.83
N LEU A 482 -15.91 -7.53 7.57
CA LEU A 482 -15.07 -6.37 7.88
C LEU A 482 -14.48 -5.74 6.61
N VAL A 483 -14.08 -6.55 5.61
CA VAL A 483 -13.58 -6.05 4.32
C VAL A 483 -14.64 -5.23 3.60
N HIS A 484 -15.88 -5.72 3.54
CA HIS A 484 -16.98 -4.97 2.94
C HIS A 484 -17.29 -3.71 3.75
N ARG A 485 -17.23 -3.77 5.08
CA ARG A 485 -17.41 -2.60 5.95
C ARG A 485 -16.34 -1.53 5.73
N TYR A 486 -15.08 -1.94 5.69
CA TYR A 486 -13.92 -1.10 5.35
C TYR A 486 -14.14 -0.39 4.01
N TYR A 487 -14.51 -1.14 2.97
CA TYR A 487 -14.78 -0.60 1.64
C TYR A 487 -15.91 0.43 1.64
N LYS A 488 -17.01 0.17 2.37
CA LYS A 488 -18.14 1.10 2.42
C LYS A 488 -17.81 2.40 3.15
N ASP A 489 -16.99 2.33 4.19
CA ASP A 489 -16.63 3.50 4.98
C ASP A 489 -15.55 4.36 4.32
N THR A 490 -14.61 3.72 3.60
CA THR A 490 -13.39 4.38 3.08
C THR A 490 -13.36 4.54 1.57
N SER A 491 -14.15 3.76 0.83
CA SER A 491 -14.06 3.59 -0.64
C SER A 491 -12.75 2.97 -1.11
N PHE A 492 -11.99 2.30 -0.25
CA PHE A 492 -10.78 1.55 -0.61
C PHE A 492 -11.02 0.05 -0.57
N VAL A 493 -10.39 -0.65 -1.50
CA VAL A 493 -10.43 -2.10 -1.65
C VAL A 493 -9.07 -2.64 -1.19
N PRO A 494 -9.01 -3.50 -0.16
CA PRO A 494 -7.76 -4.11 0.29
C PRO A 494 -7.18 -5.05 -0.80
N ASP A 495 -5.90 -5.38 -0.79
CA ASP A 495 -5.36 -6.27 -1.82
C ASP A 495 -5.68 -7.75 -1.58
N LEU A 496 -6.86 -8.19 -2.01
CA LEU A 496 -7.24 -9.61 -1.97
C LEU A 496 -7.30 -10.23 -3.37
N ARG A 497 -6.42 -9.78 -4.27
CA ARG A 497 -6.35 -10.30 -5.64
C ARG A 497 -5.80 -11.74 -5.66
N PRO A 498 -6.25 -12.57 -6.62
CA PRO A 498 -5.61 -13.86 -6.92
C PRO A 498 -4.31 -13.67 -7.69
N SER A 499 -3.45 -14.70 -7.67
CA SER A 499 -2.18 -14.76 -8.38
C SER A 499 -2.30 -14.40 -9.89
N ASN A 500 -3.37 -14.83 -10.55
CA ASN A 500 -3.68 -14.49 -11.95
C ASN A 500 -4.76 -13.40 -12.07
N ALA A 501 -4.40 -12.19 -11.63
CA ALA A 501 -5.31 -11.03 -11.62
C ALA A 501 -5.99 -10.74 -12.97
N GLY A 502 -5.29 -10.96 -14.10
CA GLY A 502 -5.82 -10.68 -15.44
C GLY A 502 -7.02 -11.57 -15.81
N ARG A 503 -6.87 -12.89 -15.68
CA ARG A 503 -7.95 -13.85 -15.99
C ARG A 503 -9.03 -13.81 -14.90
N ASP A 504 -8.62 -13.91 -13.65
CA ASP A 504 -9.54 -14.25 -12.57
C ASP A 504 -10.39 -13.06 -12.15
N ILE A 505 -9.86 -11.83 -12.17
CA ILE A 505 -10.64 -10.63 -11.83
C ILE A 505 -11.48 -10.16 -13.03
N LEU A 506 -10.88 -9.99 -14.21
CA LEU A 506 -11.57 -9.33 -15.34
C LEU A 506 -12.59 -10.25 -16.02
N LEU A 507 -12.26 -11.54 -16.19
CA LEU A 507 -13.14 -12.49 -16.87
C LEU A 507 -14.12 -13.14 -15.89
N LEU A 508 -13.61 -13.61 -14.75
CA LEU A 508 -14.39 -14.45 -13.84
C LEU A 508 -14.99 -13.68 -12.66
N GLY A 509 -14.48 -12.49 -12.34
CA GLY A 509 -14.92 -11.70 -11.18
C GLY A 509 -14.53 -12.35 -9.84
N ILE A 510 -13.44 -13.12 -9.82
CA ILE A 510 -12.87 -13.76 -8.64
C ILE A 510 -11.99 -12.73 -7.93
N TRP A 511 -12.32 -12.45 -6.69
CA TRP A 511 -11.56 -11.58 -5.80
C TRP A 511 -11.96 -11.92 -4.36
N GLY A 512 -11.02 -11.89 -3.42
CA GLY A 512 -11.30 -12.19 -2.02
C GLY A 512 -11.13 -13.67 -1.69
N TYR A 513 -12.09 -14.52 -2.05
CA TYR A 513 -12.11 -15.95 -1.68
C TYR A 513 -11.00 -16.81 -2.31
N VAL A 514 -10.22 -16.23 -3.21
CA VAL A 514 -8.93 -16.75 -3.69
C VAL A 514 -7.92 -15.61 -3.58
N SER A 515 -6.96 -15.73 -2.68
CA SER A 515 -5.95 -14.68 -2.47
C SER A 515 -4.64 -15.25 -1.93
N GLU A 516 -3.53 -14.67 -2.38
CA GLU A 516 -2.18 -14.93 -1.85
C GLU A 516 -1.88 -14.12 -0.58
N ASN A 517 -2.63 -13.04 -0.33
CA ASN A 517 -2.35 -12.09 0.74
C ASN A 517 -3.08 -12.42 2.05
N LEU A 518 -3.96 -13.42 2.05
CA LEU A 518 -4.56 -13.97 3.26
C LEU A 518 -3.90 -15.31 3.59
N LEU A 519 -3.16 -15.37 4.69
CA LEU A 519 -2.50 -16.56 5.18
C LEU A 519 -3.35 -17.26 6.24
N ILE A 520 -3.36 -18.58 6.19
CA ILE A 520 -3.97 -19.47 7.16
C ILE A 520 -2.83 -20.20 7.87
N THR A 521 -2.76 -20.04 9.19
CA THR A 521 -1.79 -20.74 10.04
C THR A 521 -2.49 -21.83 10.83
N LEU A 522 -2.08 -23.08 10.64
CA LEU A 522 -2.55 -24.21 11.43
C LEU A 522 -1.62 -24.44 12.61
N TRP A 523 -2.18 -24.60 13.80
CA TRP A 523 -1.41 -24.79 15.02
C TRP A 523 -2.11 -25.69 16.02
N ARG A 524 -1.33 -26.26 16.94
CA ARG A 524 -1.84 -27.02 18.09
C ARG A 524 -1.58 -26.29 19.39
N ASP A 525 -2.60 -26.22 20.22
CA ASP A 525 -2.46 -25.69 21.57
C ASP A 525 -1.73 -26.67 22.51
N GLY A 526 -1.55 -26.27 23.77
CA GLY A 526 -0.92 -27.12 24.79
C GLY A 526 -1.68 -28.41 25.12
N LYS A 527 -2.94 -28.55 24.71
CA LYS A 527 -3.75 -29.78 24.85
C LYS A 527 -3.69 -30.67 23.61
N GLY A 528 -3.06 -30.21 22.53
CA GLY A 528 -3.00 -30.90 21.25
C GLY A 528 -4.23 -30.68 20.37
N GLU A 529 -5.16 -29.79 20.75
CA GLU A 529 -6.30 -29.40 19.91
C GLU A 529 -5.79 -28.54 18.75
N ARG A 530 -6.34 -28.78 17.56
CA ARG A 530 -5.93 -28.12 16.33
C ARG A 530 -6.80 -26.89 16.09
N HIS A 531 -6.17 -25.79 15.70
CA HIS A 531 -6.81 -24.49 15.47
C HIS A 531 -6.28 -23.88 14.16
N ALA A 532 -7.05 -22.95 13.59
CA ALA A 532 -6.62 -22.11 12.46
C ALA A 532 -6.73 -20.62 12.80
N ASP A 533 -5.66 -19.85 12.54
CA ASP A 533 -5.67 -18.37 12.60
C ASP A 533 -5.48 -17.77 11.21
N LEU A 534 -6.08 -16.59 10.99
CA LEU A 534 -6.04 -15.84 9.73
C LEU A 534 -5.12 -14.62 9.86
N SER A 535 -4.35 -14.31 8.83
CA SER A 535 -3.50 -13.11 8.78
C SER A 535 -3.48 -12.50 7.39
N PHE A 536 -3.85 -11.22 7.29
CA PHE A 536 -3.79 -10.42 6.07
C PHE A 536 -2.46 -9.67 6.02
N VAL A 537 -1.58 -10.02 5.09
CA VAL A 537 -0.15 -9.65 5.13
C VAL A 537 0.26 -8.53 4.16
N ASP A 538 -0.61 -8.09 3.26
CA ASP A 538 -0.29 -7.03 2.27
C ASP A 538 -1.29 -5.87 2.28
N ASN A 539 -1.14 -4.99 3.28
CA ASN A 539 -2.03 -3.88 3.60
C ASN A 539 -1.75 -2.57 2.82
N LYS A 540 -0.72 -2.54 1.97
CA LYS A 540 -0.17 -1.31 1.36
C LYS A 540 -0.45 -1.11 -0.13
N ASP A 541 -1.06 -2.10 -0.79
CA ASP A 541 -1.40 -2.03 -2.21
C ASP A 541 -2.92 -1.97 -2.38
N GLN A 542 -3.55 -0.89 -1.90
CA GLN A 542 -5.00 -0.77 -1.96
C GLN A 542 -5.49 -0.09 -3.23
N PHE A 543 -6.71 -0.43 -3.65
CA PHE A 543 -7.36 0.21 -4.79
C PHE A 543 -8.44 1.17 -4.32
N LYS A 544 -8.29 2.46 -4.64
CA LYS A 544 -9.36 3.44 -4.42
C LYS A 544 -10.46 3.29 -5.47
N GLU A 545 -11.71 3.19 -5.02
CA GLU A 545 -12.89 3.37 -5.86
C GLU A 545 -13.08 4.87 -6.18
N TYR A 546 -13.15 5.21 -7.47
CA TYR A 546 -13.46 6.57 -7.91
C TYR A 546 -14.97 6.71 -8.16
N ARG A 547 -15.65 7.66 -7.51
CA ARG A 547 -17.10 7.86 -7.67
C ARG A 547 -17.43 9.05 -8.57
N ARG A 548 -18.47 8.91 -9.41
CA ARG A 548 -18.94 9.97 -10.34
C ARG A 548 -19.27 11.29 -9.64
N SER A 549 -19.80 11.24 -8.42
CA SER A 549 -20.23 12.41 -7.64
C SER A 549 -19.06 13.25 -7.11
N GLU A 550 -17.93 12.62 -6.78
CA GLU A 550 -16.75 13.27 -6.20
C GLU A 550 -15.94 14.04 -7.26
N ASP A 551 -16.04 13.64 -8.53
CA ASP A 551 -15.24 14.19 -9.63
C ASP A 551 -15.97 15.27 -10.47
N ARG A 552 -17.19 15.69 -10.08
CA ARG A 552 -17.98 16.69 -10.84
C ARG A 552 -17.26 18.01 -11.11
N ARG A 553 -16.24 18.35 -10.30
CA ARG A 553 -15.46 19.59 -10.40
C ARG A 553 -14.15 19.44 -11.19
N ALA A 554 -13.75 18.22 -11.55
CA ALA A 554 -12.51 17.92 -12.29
C ALA A 554 -12.73 16.70 -13.22
N PRO A 555 -13.12 16.91 -14.50
CA PRO A 555 -13.46 15.82 -15.42
C PRO A 555 -12.28 14.85 -15.63
N LEU A 556 -12.62 13.56 -15.77
CA LEU A 556 -11.68 12.45 -15.69
C LEU A 556 -10.95 12.11 -16.99
N GLY A 557 -9.76 11.54 -16.82
CA GLY A 557 -9.01 10.83 -17.87
C GLY A 557 -9.32 9.34 -17.97
N VAL A 558 -8.87 8.72 -19.06
CA VAL A 558 -9.08 7.30 -19.41
C VAL A 558 -8.68 6.33 -18.28
N ALA A 559 -7.56 6.58 -17.58
CA ALA A 559 -7.13 5.72 -16.48
C ALA A 559 -8.07 5.70 -15.28
N LYS A 560 -8.55 6.88 -14.84
CA LYS A 560 -9.51 6.95 -13.74
C LYS A 560 -10.86 6.36 -14.16
N HIS A 561 -11.21 6.42 -15.45
CA HIS A 561 -12.36 5.69 -15.99
C HIS A 561 -12.20 4.15 -15.96
N ALA A 562 -11.01 3.61 -16.24
CA ALA A 562 -10.74 2.18 -16.08
C ALA A 562 -10.81 1.73 -14.61
N LEU A 563 -10.28 2.55 -13.68
CA LEU A 563 -10.35 2.29 -12.24
C LEU A 563 -11.78 2.41 -11.66
N ARG A 564 -12.65 3.21 -12.30
CA ARG A 564 -14.10 3.25 -11.96
C ARG A 564 -14.79 1.92 -12.18
N LEU A 565 -14.35 1.13 -13.17
CA LEU A 565 -14.91 -0.19 -13.42
C LEU A 565 -14.59 -1.15 -12.28
N THR A 566 -13.48 -0.95 -11.55
CA THR A 566 -13.06 -1.82 -10.45
C THR A 566 -14.09 -1.93 -9.33
N GLY A 567 -14.77 -0.85 -8.95
CA GLY A 567 -15.85 -0.91 -7.93
C GLY A 567 -16.99 -1.86 -8.34
N SER A 568 -17.42 -1.78 -9.59
CA SER A 568 -18.45 -2.68 -10.17
C SER A 568 -18.00 -4.13 -10.32
N LEU A 569 -16.68 -4.39 -10.24
CA LEU A 569 -16.11 -5.75 -10.28
C LEU A 569 -15.97 -6.34 -8.88
N VAL A 570 -15.47 -5.54 -7.93
CA VAL A 570 -15.02 -6.03 -6.63
C VAL A 570 -16.18 -6.13 -5.63
N GLU A 571 -17.12 -5.18 -5.60
CA GLU A 571 -18.22 -5.23 -4.63
C GLU A 571 -19.08 -6.50 -4.77
N PRO A 572 -19.49 -6.93 -5.97
CA PRO A 572 -20.15 -8.23 -6.13
C PRO A 572 -19.28 -9.40 -5.66
N ALA A 573 -17.96 -9.32 -5.80
CA ALA A 573 -17.04 -10.36 -5.31
C ALA A 573 -16.97 -10.39 -3.77
N MET A 574 -16.98 -9.23 -3.11
CA MET A 574 -17.09 -9.13 -1.65
C MET A 574 -18.37 -9.80 -1.14
N LEU A 575 -19.52 -9.50 -1.75
CA LEU A 575 -20.80 -10.11 -1.39
C LEU A 575 -20.77 -11.63 -1.55
N ARG A 576 -20.13 -12.13 -2.62
CA ARG A 576 -19.93 -13.57 -2.84
C ARG A 576 -19.03 -14.21 -1.79
N SER A 577 -17.92 -13.58 -1.41
CA SER A 577 -17.05 -14.10 -0.36
C SER A 577 -17.81 -14.22 0.97
N ILE A 578 -18.57 -13.20 1.35
CA ILE A 578 -19.44 -13.25 2.55
C ILE A 578 -20.46 -14.38 2.41
N GLY A 579 -21.14 -14.46 1.26
CA GLY A 579 -22.14 -15.48 0.96
C GLY A 579 -21.62 -16.90 1.11
N LEU A 580 -20.49 -17.19 0.48
CA LEU A 580 -19.83 -18.48 0.49
C LEU A 580 -19.47 -18.94 1.91
N PHE A 581 -18.80 -18.07 2.69
CA PHE A 581 -18.34 -18.46 4.02
C PHE A 581 -19.46 -18.47 5.06
N ALA A 582 -20.48 -17.60 4.93
CA ALA A 582 -21.66 -17.64 5.79
C ALA A 582 -22.47 -18.93 5.56
N GLU A 583 -22.64 -19.36 4.31
CA GLU A 583 -23.31 -20.64 3.98
C GLU A 583 -22.53 -21.84 4.51
N LEU A 584 -21.20 -21.85 4.39
CA LEU A 584 -20.37 -22.90 4.94
C LEU A 584 -20.39 -22.93 6.48
N ALA A 585 -20.31 -21.77 7.14
CA ALA A 585 -20.42 -21.65 8.59
C ALA A 585 -21.79 -22.14 9.10
N GLU A 586 -22.86 -21.82 8.37
CA GLU A 586 -24.20 -22.31 8.68
C GLU A 586 -24.31 -23.83 8.50
N ALA A 587 -23.83 -24.37 7.38
CA ALA A 587 -23.87 -25.80 7.11
C ALA A 587 -23.03 -26.61 8.11
N ASN A 588 -21.87 -26.09 8.53
CA ASN A 588 -21.04 -26.65 9.59
C ASN A 588 -21.79 -26.70 10.93
N SER A 589 -22.49 -25.61 11.31
CA SER A 589 -23.26 -25.56 12.56
C SER A 589 -24.39 -26.60 12.62
N ARG A 590 -24.88 -27.07 11.46
CA ARG A 590 -25.92 -28.09 11.33
C ARG A 590 -25.36 -29.52 11.14
N GLY A 591 -24.03 -29.68 11.07
CA GLY A 591 -23.39 -30.96 10.75
C GLY A 591 -23.62 -31.44 9.31
N SER A 592 -24.00 -30.53 8.40
CA SER A 592 -24.43 -30.83 7.03
C SER A 592 -23.48 -30.23 5.98
N ALA A 593 -22.26 -29.87 6.37
CA ALA A 593 -21.35 -29.12 5.52
C ALA A 593 -21.00 -29.89 4.23
N PRO A 594 -21.21 -29.30 3.05
CA PRO A 594 -20.70 -29.88 1.82
C PRO A 594 -19.16 -29.87 1.88
N SER A 595 -18.55 -30.99 1.52
CA SER A 595 -17.10 -31.21 1.58
C SER A 595 -16.27 -30.42 0.56
N ARG A 596 -16.86 -29.43 -0.14
CA ARG A 596 -16.23 -28.83 -1.32
C ARG A 596 -16.56 -27.35 -1.50
N LEU A 597 -15.51 -26.52 -1.55
CA LEU A 597 -15.54 -25.23 -2.24
C LEU A 597 -15.73 -25.45 -3.76
N PRO A 598 -16.37 -24.52 -4.49
CA PRO A 598 -16.35 -24.54 -5.95
C PRO A 598 -14.91 -24.60 -6.47
N VAL A 599 -14.56 -25.66 -7.21
CA VAL A 599 -13.16 -26.05 -7.49
C VAL A 599 -12.53 -25.17 -8.58
N ALA A 600 -11.52 -24.38 -8.21
CA ALA A 600 -10.64 -23.60 -9.11
C ALA A 600 -10.03 -24.43 -10.27
N ASP A 601 -9.69 -25.69 -10.05
CA ASP A 601 -9.06 -26.55 -11.07
C ASP A 601 -9.98 -26.89 -12.26
N LYS A 602 -11.32 -26.90 -12.06
CA LYS A 602 -12.27 -27.01 -13.18
C LYS A 602 -12.37 -25.71 -13.98
N PHE A 603 -12.00 -24.57 -13.41
CA PHE A 603 -11.98 -23.27 -14.11
C PHE A 603 -10.85 -23.20 -15.15
N ALA A 604 -9.70 -23.86 -14.91
CA ALA A 604 -8.58 -23.83 -15.84
C ALA A 604 -8.79 -24.71 -17.09
N ALA A 605 -9.41 -25.89 -16.94
CA ALA A 605 -9.51 -26.89 -18.01
C ALA A 605 -10.80 -26.84 -18.82
N LYS A 606 -11.95 -26.50 -18.22
CA LYS A 606 -13.25 -26.39 -18.92
C LYS A 606 -13.70 -24.95 -19.17
N GLY A 607 -13.05 -23.99 -18.52
CA GLY A 607 -13.40 -22.58 -18.59
C GLY A 607 -13.25 -22.01 -20.00
N LEU A 608 -12.19 -22.33 -20.73
CA LEU A 608 -11.92 -21.75 -22.05
C LEU A 608 -12.95 -22.16 -23.13
N ASP A 609 -13.37 -23.42 -23.16
CA ASP A 609 -14.34 -23.92 -24.15
C ASP A 609 -15.75 -23.38 -23.90
N ILE A 610 -16.19 -23.39 -22.63
CA ILE A 610 -17.48 -22.82 -22.22
C ILE A 610 -17.47 -21.30 -22.37
N LEU A 611 -16.34 -20.64 -22.08
CA LEU A 611 -16.17 -19.20 -22.26
C LEU A 611 -16.17 -18.84 -23.73
N GLN A 612 -15.60 -19.63 -24.65
CA GLN A 612 -15.72 -19.40 -26.08
C GLN A 612 -17.18 -19.48 -26.55
N GLU A 613 -17.94 -20.47 -26.07
CA GLU A 613 -19.36 -20.66 -26.42
C GLU A 613 -20.25 -19.55 -25.84
N VAL A 614 -20.04 -19.18 -24.58
CA VAL A 614 -20.78 -18.10 -23.90
C VAL A 614 -20.35 -16.71 -24.37
N ILE A 615 -19.08 -16.50 -24.76
CA ILE A 615 -18.63 -15.28 -25.43
C ILE A 615 -19.28 -15.19 -26.81
N HIS A 616 -19.39 -16.28 -27.57
CA HIS A 616 -20.05 -16.25 -28.88
C HIS A 616 -21.55 -15.88 -28.80
N SER A 617 -22.25 -16.32 -27.74
CA SER A 617 -23.66 -15.96 -27.50
C SER A 617 -23.86 -14.67 -26.70
N GLY A 618 -22.89 -14.30 -25.85
CA GLY A 618 -22.94 -13.14 -24.94
C GLY A 618 -22.31 -11.88 -25.52
N ILE A 619 -21.47 -11.99 -26.56
CA ILE A 619 -20.93 -10.85 -27.32
C ILE A 619 -22.06 -10.02 -27.93
N GLU A 620 -23.13 -10.63 -28.44
CA GLU A 620 -24.27 -9.88 -29.00
C GLU A 620 -24.95 -9.00 -27.94
N GLN A 621 -25.06 -9.48 -26.71
CA GLN A 621 -25.70 -8.77 -25.59
C GLN A 621 -24.75 -7.82 -24.84
N PHE A 622 -23.45 -8.17 -24.78
CA PHE A 622 -22.39 -7.30 -24.29
C PHE A 622 -22.15 -6.13 -25.24
N PHE A 623 -22.29 -6.33 -26.56
CA PHE A 623 -22.28 -5.23 -27.52
C PHE A 623 -23.47 -4.30 -27.34
N ASP A 624 -24.66 -4.77 -26.98
CA ASP A 624 -25.81 -3.88 -26.71
C ASP A 624 -25.65 -3.03 -25.44
N ASN A 625 -25.08 -3.57 -24.35
CA ASN A 625 -24.75 -2.78 -23.14
C ASN A 625 -23.47 -1.94 -23.29
N SER A 626 -22.49 -2.42 -24.06
CA SER A 626 -21.32 -1.63 -24.43
C SER A 626 -21.70 -0.53 -25.41
N LYS A 627 -22.73 -0.73 -26.23
CA LYS A 627 -23.30 0.27 -27.13
C LYS A 627 -23.96 1.38 -26.32
N SER A 628 -24.69 1.10 -25.24
CA SER A 628 -25.16 2.17 -24.34
C SER A 628 -24.01 2.93 -23.66
N THR A 629 -22.92 2.23 -23.33
CA THR A 629 -21.72 2.84 -22.73
C THR A 629 -20.91 3.66 -23.75
N ILE A 630 -20.90 3.22 -25.01
CA ILE A 630 -20.29 3.92 -26.15
C ILE A 630 -21.17 5.09 -26.58
N GLU A 631 -22.50 4.94 -26.56
CA GLU A 631 -23.49 6.00 -26.78
C GLU A 631 -23.37 7.06 -25.69
N ASP A 632 -23.22 6.71 -24.41
CA ASP A 632 -22.91 7.66 -23.33
C ASP A 632 -21.59 8.41 -23.59
N VAL A 633 -20.55 7.72 -24.08
CA VAL A 633 -19.25 8.32 -24.43
C VAL A 633 -19.36 9.23 -25.67
N VAL A 634 -20.22 8.88 -26.61
CA VAL A 634 -20.50 9.65 -27.84
C VAL A 634 -21.42 10.84 -27.55
N ASP A 635 -22.37 10.71 -26.64
CA ASP A 635 -23.27 11.78 -26.22
C ASP A 635 -22.55 12.81 -25.33
N ASP A 636 -21.66 12.36 -24.42
CA ASP A 636 -20.74 13.26 -23.70
C ASP A 636 -19.78 13.97 -24.67
N PHE A 637 -19.36 13.31 -25.76
CA PHE A 637 -18.60 13.91 -26.85
C PHE A 637 -19.42 14.99 -27.58
N PHE A 638 -20.65 14.71 -27.99
CA PHE A 638 -21.49 15.69 -28.69
C PHE A 638 -21.92 16.85 -27.80
N ALA A 639 -22.20 16.61 -26.52
CA ALA A 639 -22.50 17.65 -25.54
C ALA A 639 -21.28 18.56 -25.25
N GLY A 640 -20.08 17.97 -25.15
CA GLY A 640 -18.83 18.70 -25.00
C GLY A 640 -18.48 19.52 -26.24
N VAL A 641 -18.66 18.95 -27.43
CA VAL A 641 -18.47 19.62 -28.72
C VAL A 641 -19.49 20.75 -28.92
N GLN A 642 -20.77 20.55 -28.59
CA GLN A 642 -21.77 21.63 -28.63
C GLN A 642 -21.46 22.76 -27.63
N LYS A 643 -20.81 22.47 -26.50
CA LYS A 643 -20.37 23.51 -25.55
C LYS A 643 -19.18 24.33 -26.04
N VAL A 644 -18.33 23.74 -26.88
CA VAL A 644 -17.12 24.38 -27.42
C VAL A 644 -17.39 25.06 -28.77
N ILE A 645 -18.31 24.51 -29.58
CA ILE A 645 -18.67 24.98 -30.92
C ILE A 645 -19.99 25.78 -30.93
N GLY A 646 -20.80 25.67 -29.87
CA GLY A 646 -22.03 26.44 -29.73
C GLY A 646 -21.76 27.95 -29.82
N PRO A 647 -22.59 28.71 -30.55
CA PRO A 647 -22.36 30.13 -30.76
C PRO A 647 -22.34 30.83 -29.41
N LYS A 648 -21.25 31.56 -29.13
CA LYS A 648 -21.22 32.53 -28.05
C LYS A 648 -22.35 33.52 -28.30
N GLY A 649 -23.39 33.46 -27.48
CA GLY A 649 -24.26 34.60 -27.21
C GLY A 649 -23.52 35.60 -26.35
#